data_AF-A0A3S8Y215-F1
#
_entry.id   AF-A0A3S8Y215-F1
#
_cell.length_a   1.000
_cell.length_b   1.000
_cell.length_c   1.000
_cell.angle_alpha   90.00
_cell.angle_beta   90.00
_cell.angle_gamma   90.00
#
_symmetry.space_group_name_H-M   'P 1'
#
loop_
_entity.id
_entity.type
_entity.pdbx_description
1 polymer ?
#
loop_
_entity_poly.entity_id
_entity_poly.type
_entity_poly.pdbx_seq_one_letter_code
_entity_poly.pdbx_strand_id
1 'polypeptide(L)'
;MRRSVLTTALATVLATALPAPAHAASAPTAPAPPPDAWLAAQPARPSVSREQFYLLMPDRFANADPSNDRGGLSGDRYSTGYDPTDKNFYQGGDLKGITRRLDYIKGLGTTAIWLTPVFRNKTVLERGGKKTASYHGYAVTDFTSVDPHFGSERDLTDLISKAHAKGMKVYFDVITNHTADTVDYAEKKYGYRSKGAYPYLDASGRPFDDAEAMSKVDRDSFPYTPENTGEMVPEWLNDPTMYHNRGDSTFAGESALYGDFYGLDDLWTERPEVVQGMEKIYEKWVDDFDVDGFRVDTAKNVNMEFWTQWATALDAYAAKKGREDFFLFAEAFSADPAITAPYLTEGRLDGTLDFPLQSAIRNYASRGGPAGDLATVFAQDYRYTTDKTNAYSQVTFLGSHDMGRIGFFLKSDHPGAGDAELLRRDRLAHELMFLSRGNPVIYSGDEQGFTGAGDDVYGRQSMFASKVADYLDDDEIGTERTHASDAYDVRHPLYRSIAALSKLRKANPALADGVQKELYAKDSVYAFSRTGGGREYVVAVNNASAAKTVELPVESRGSGKFRFLYGGSGKVRAKDGRIEVTVPALSSVVLRAQNKLKRPSVRPSVSLQAPEAGATGTVTISADPGRTAGARVVLAAQVGNGRWQTLGSADHAPYKFTQKIPDSVAAGTPLRYKAVVVDRAGRTASTLADTVTGQAPTPKKPTAERRHVVVHYHRADGDYTGLTLHTANGTTADFSGRDAYGAFAWLSPAEGTGKIRFTVERDGKPEGAERVVDVAAAGEVWTKENSDLVDAVRPADAYPPQDTTKAVLHYHRPDGDYAGWGLHTWTGAANPSEWNEPIQPVRRDAYGLVFEVPLKAGAPSLSYVFHKKEEKDVPADEALVFSLYGHEVWRVAGEAPYLTPSLGGAFPMDLDPAASAATWIDENTVVWHGTGTGVAAQQLVYAADGGLTLRDGVLSDEGQWLRLVPTELSAAQQAAHPELADTTAFSIDPRDRDRIPEARRAKQLIATQRSDNGALLGATSVTALFSTPQQVQKGSTR
;
A
#
# COMPACT_ATOMS: atom_id res chain seq x y z
N MET A 1 -50.78 21.28 42.89
CA MET A 1 -52.21 21.45 42.55
C MET A 1 -52.32 22.27 41.26
N ARG A 2 -53.35 21.97 40.47
CA ARG A 2 -53.57 22.30 39.05
C ARG A 2 -54.28 23.66 38.86
N ARG A 3 -54.21 24.16 37.60
CA ARG A 3 -55.15 25.06 36.87
C ARG A 3 -54.99 26.57 37.15
N SER A 4 -55.16 27.52 36.21
CA SER A 4 -55.62 27.56 34.80
C SER A 4 -55.44 29.05 34.33
N VAL A 5 -54.96 29.37 33.11
CA VAL A 5 -55.73 29.83 31.90
C VAL A 5 -56.38 31.25 32.08
N LEU A 6 -56.36 32.28 31.21
CA LEU A 6 -56.33 32.45 29.73
C LEU A 6 -55.93 33.92 29.35
N THR A 7 -55.35 34.06 28.16
CA THR A 7 -55.16 35.15 27.16
C THR A 7 -56.07 36.41 27.09
N THR A 8 -55.49 37.57 26.67
CA THR A 8 -55.92 38.48 25.55
C THR A 8 -54.87 39.62 25.33
N ALA A 9 -54.09 39.65 24.23
CA ALA A 9 -54.25 40.38 22.95
C ALA A 9 -54.18 41.94 22.98
N LEU A 10 -53.15 42.55 22.36
CA LEU A 10 -53.29 43.71 21.44
C LEU A 10 -52.00 43.98 20.64
N ALA A 11 -52.18 44.38 19.38
CA ALA A 11 -51.17 44.50 18.34
C ALA A 11 -50.55 45.91 18.20
N THR A 12 -49.25 45.88 17.89
CA THR A 12 -48.34 46.77 17.12
C THR A 12 -48.85 48.05 16.46
N VAL A 13 -48.09 49.16 16.61
CA VAL A 13 -47.56 50.01 15.51
C VAL A 13 -46.17 50.59 15.89
N LEU A 14 -45.28 50.55 14.90
CA LEU A 14 -43.88 50.98 14.81
C LEU A 14 -43.57 52.44 15.21
N ALA A 15 -42.40 52.63 15.83
CA ALA A 15 -41.53 53.78 15.59
C ALA A 15 -40.07 53.29 15.48
N THR A 16 -39.47 53.56 14.33
CA THR A 16 -38.12 53.17 13.91
C THR A 16 -37.04 53.93 14.69
N ALA A 17 -36.30 53.22 15.55
CA ALA A 17 -35.00 53.66 16.06
C ALA A 17 -33.89 52.96 15.26
N LEU A 18 -33.07 53.75 14.56
CA LEU A 18 -31.87 53.27 13.85
C LEU A 18 -30.90 52.62 14.85
N PRO A 19 -30.48 51.35 14.67
CA PRO A 19 -29.32 50.83 15.38
C PRO A 19 -28.07 51.45 14.76
N ALA A 20 -27.18 51.96 15.62
CA ALA A 20 -25.82 52.33 15.26
C ALA A 20 -25.14 51.20 14.47
N PRO A 21 -24.22 51.51 13.52
CA PRO A 21 -23.49 50.48 12.80
C PRO A 21 -22.76 49.60 13.83
N ALA A 22 -23.17 48.33 13.91
CA ALA A 22 -22.39 47.33 14.59
C ALA A 22 -20.98 47.40 14.00
N HIS A 23 -19.99 47.61 14.86
CA HIS A 23 -18.60 47.52 14.46
C HIS A 23 -18.45 46.17 13.75
N ALA A 24 -18.16 46.20 12.45
CA ALA A 24 -17.78 45.00 11.72
C ALA A 24 -16.63 44.38 12.53
N ALA A 25 -16.87 43.23 13.14
CA ALA A 25 -15.82 42.46 13.76
C ALA A 25 -14.75 42.27 12.68
N SER A 26 -13.58 42.88 12.88
CA SER A 26 -12.46 42.76 11.95
C SER A 26 -12.23 41.28 11.70
N ALA A 27 -12.30 40.86 10.44
CA ALA A 27 -11.96 39.50 10.06
C ALA A 27 -10.61 39.14 10.71
N PRO A 28 -10.47 37.95 11.31
CA PRO A 28 -9.26 37.58 12.05
C PRO A 28 -8.04 37.74 11.13
N THR A 29 -7.11 38.60 11.56
CA THR A 29 -5.88 38.87 10.81
C THR A 29 -5.00 37.63 10.83
N ALA A 30 -4.44 37.26 9.67
CA ALA A 30 -3.55 36.11 9.57
C ALA A 30 -2.35 36.26 10.55
N PRO A 31 -1.98 35.20 11.29
CA PRO A 31 -0.78 35.20 12.12
C PRO A 31 0.47 35.60 11.32
N ALA A 32 1.30 36.46 11.92
CA ALA A 32 2.58 36.87 11.31
C ALA A 32 3.49 35.65 11.09
N PRO A 33 4.33 35.65 10.02
CA PRO A 33 5.29 34.58 9.79
C PRO A 33 6.24 34.38 10.98
N PRO A 34 6.66 33.14 11.27
CA PRO A 34 7.54 32.85 12.40
C PRO A 34 8.89 33.58 12.26
N PRO A 35 9.54 34.02 13.36
CA PRO A 35 10.84 34.68 13.30
C PRO A 35 11.93 33.80 12.67
N ASP A 36 12.87 34.41 11.94
CA ASP A 36 13.97 33.68 11.28
C ASP A 36 14.79 32.86 12.27
N ALA A 37 15.06 33.42 13.46
CA ALA A 37 15.79 32.73 14.52
C ALA A 37 15.07 31.47 15.02
N TRP A 38 13.73 31.47 15.03
CA TRP A 38 12.93 30.32 15.45
C TRP A 38 12.97 29.20 14.41
N LEU A 39 12.83 29.53 13.12
CA LEU A 39 12.98 28.55 12.04
C LEU A 39 14.42 28.03 11.95
N ALA A 40 15.42 28.91 12.07
CA ALA A 40 16.82 28.51 12.07
C ALA A 40 17.20 27.59 13.25
N ALA A 41 16.44 27.63 14.35
CA ALA A 41 16.65 26.75 15.50
C ALA A 41 16.03 25.35 15.34
N GLN A 42 15.17 25.13 14.32
CA GLN A 42 14.59 23.81 14.06
C GLN A 42 15.69 22.78 13.77
N PRO A 43 15.56 21.54 14.27
CA PRO A 43 16.58 20.52 14.10
C PRO A 43 16.80 20.19 12.62
N ALA A 44 18.06 19.89 12.27
CA ALA A 44 18.42 19.44 10.91
C ALA A 44 18.34 17.92 10.75
N ARG A 45 18.29 17.19 11.87
CA ARG A 45 18.32 15.73 11.95
C ARG A 45 17.33 15.27 13.00
N PRO A 46 16.73 14.08 12.81
CA PRO A 46 15.94 13.44 13.86
C PRO A 46 16.83 13.02 15.03
N SER A 47 16.22 12.69 16.16
CA SER A 47 16.91 12.12 17.34
C SER A 47 17.61 10.81 17.00
N VAL A 48 16.97 9.96 16.19
CA VAL A 48 17.47 8.65 15.72
C VAL A 48 17.98 8.75 14.29
N SER A 49 19.29 8.97 14.13
CA SER A 49 19.94 9.10 12.80
C SER A 49 21.32 8.47 12.72
N ARG A 50 21.72 7.69 13.73
CA ARG A 50 23.07 7.09 13.86
C ARG A 50 23.03 5.66 14.36
N GLU A 51 21.85 5.06 14.42
CA GLU A 51 21.72 3.70 14.93
C GLU A 51 22.24 2.69 13.91
N GLN A 52 22.67 1.54 14.43
CA GLN A 52 22.88 0.32 13.69
C GLN A 52 22.00 -0.74 14.34
N PHE A 53 20.98 -1.16 13.62
CA PHE A 53 20.02 -2.16 14.03
C PHE A 53 20.56 -3.56 13.77
N TYR A 54 20.20 -4.48 14.64
CA TYR A 54 20.37 -5.91 14.43
C TYR A 54 19.00 -6.56 14.55
N LEU A 55 18.43 -6.95 13.41
CA LEU A 55 17.14 -7.61 13.30
C LEU A 55 17.33 -9.10 13.59
N LEU A 56 16.58 -9.62 14.56
CA LEU A 56 16.59 -11.04 14.88
C LEU A 56 15.19 -11.56 15.22
N MET A 57 14.98 -12.84 14.99
CA MET A 57 13.79 -13.57 15.38
C MET A 57 14.11 -14.41 16.63
N PRO A 58 13.35 -14.28 17.74
CA PRO A 58 13.62 -15.03 18.96
C PRO A 58 13.80 -16.53 18.73
N ASP A 59 12.85 -17.18 18.04
CA ASP A 59 12.85 -18.62 17.76
C ASP A 59 14.09 -19.11 16.99
N ARG A 60 14.71 -18.24 16.18
CA ARG A 60 15.81 -18.60 15.28
C ARG A 60 17.16 -18.13 15.78
N PHE A 61 17.23 -17.38 16.87
CA PHE A 61 18.48 -16.75 17.26
C PHE A 61 19.33 -17.60 18.20
N ALA A 62 18.81 -18.02 19.36
CA ALA A 62 19.56 -18.83 20.34
C ALA A 62 18.60 -19.50 21.33
N ASN A 63 18.79 -20.80 21.60
CA ASN A 63 18.06 -21.53 22.64
C ASN A 63 18.90 -21.62 23.93
N ALA A 64 18.38 -21.14 25.04
CA ALA A 64 19.01 -21.23 26.36
C ALA A 64 18.14 -21.90 27.43
N ASP A 65 16.87 -22.18 27.14
CA ASP A 65 15.93 -22.83 28.05
C ASP A 65 15.01 -23.84 27.32
N PRO A 66 15.48 -25.06 27.04
CA PRO A 66 14.69 -26.07 26.33
C PRO A 66 13.38 -26.49 27.03
N SER A 67 13.14 -26.05 28.27
CA SER A 67 11.88 -26.31 28.97
C SER A 67 10.70 -25.51 28.41
N ASN A 68 10.96 -24.41 27.70
CA ASN A 68 9.93 -23.59 27.07
C ASN A 68 9.74 -23.84 25.56
N ASP A 69 10.57 -24.70 24.94
CA ASP A 69 10.51 -25.06 23.50
C ASP A 69 9.11 -25.43 23.00
N ARG A 70 8.24 -25.96 23.87
CA ARG A 70 6.86 -26.36 23.56
C ARG A 70 5.80 -25.39 24.08
N GLY A 71 6.17 -24.20 24.52
CA GLY A 71 5.26 -23.17 25.02
C GLY A 71 4.48 -23.56 26.27
N GLY A 72 4.98 -24.53 27.05
CA GLY A 72 4.26 -25.12 28.18
C GLY A 72 3.09 -26.05 27.77
N LEU A 73 2.98 -26.39 26.49
CA LEU A 73 1.94 -27.26 25.94
C LEU A 73 2.41 -28.72 25.88
N SER A 74 1.44 -29.64 25.90
CA SER A 74 1.66 -31.08 25.74
C SER A 74 1.03 -31.58 24.44
N GLY A 75 1.67 -32.54 23.78
CA GLY A 75 1.14 -33.15 22.57
C GLY A 75 2.21 -33.31 21.49
N ASP A 76 1.75 -33.40 20.26
CA ASP A 76 2.59 -33.46 19.06
C ASP A 76 2.94 -32.05 18.54
N ARG A 77 3.61 -32.00 17.39
CA ARG A 77 3.97 -30.74 16.73
C ARG A 77 2.77 -29.88 16.34
N TYR A 78 1.59 -30.47 16.05
CA TYR A 78 0.40 -29.70 15.69
C TYR A 78 -0.33 -29.12 16.91
N SER A 79 -0.01 -29.63 18.10
CA SER A 79 -0.53 -29.12 19.36
C SER A 79 0.42 -28.11 19.99
N THR A 80 1.74 -28.38 19.91
CA THR A 80 2.79 -27.59 20.56
C THR A 80 3.50 -26.62 19.64
N GLY A 81 3.31 -26.71 18.32
CA GLY A 81 4.03 -25.88 17.35
C GLY A 81 5.53 -26.19 17.22
N TYR A 82 6.10 -27.08 18.04
CA TYR A 82 7.52 -27.35 18.08
C TYR A 82 7.92 -28.56 17.24
N ASP A 83 8.79 -28.33 16.27
CA ASP A 83 9.52 -29.36 15.53
C ASP A 83 10.84 -28.77 15.00
N PRO A 84 11.99 -29.05 15.65
CA PRO A 84 13.26 -28.46 15.25
C PRO A 84 13.79 -28.98 13.90
N THR A 85 13.11 -29.96 13.29
CA THR A 85 13.47 -30.51 11.97
C THR A 85 12.67 -29.88 10.82
N ASP A 86 11.67 -29.05 11.12
CA ASP A 86 10.82 -28.41 10.12
C ASP A 86 10.90 -26.88 10.19
N LYS A 87 11.25 -26.24 9.07
CA LYS A 87 11.33 -24.78 8.94
C LYS A 87 10.02 -24.04 9.22
N ASN A 88 8.87 -24.72 9.15
CA ASN A 88 7.56 -24.12 9.41
C ASN A 88 7.15 -24.17 10.89
N PHE A 89 8.00 -24.70 11.77
CA PHE A 89 7.68 -24.93 13.18
C PHE A 89 8.68 -24.21 14.10
N TYR A 90 8.33 -24.06 15.37
CA TYR A 90 9.24 -23.53 16.39
C TYR A 90 10.47 -24.45 16.51
N GLN A 91 11.64 -23.84 16.65
CA GLN A 91 12.94 -24.50 16.78
C GLN A 91 13.58 -24.28 18.16
N GLY A 92 12.99 -23.41 18.99
CA GLY A 92 13.28 -23.29 20.42
C GLY A 92 14.16 -22.09 20.81
N GLY A 93 14.43 -21.15 19.90
CA GLY A 93 15.12 -19.92 20.28
C GLY A 93 14.29 -19.06 21.24
N ASP A 94 14.95 -18.42 22.21
CA ASP A 94 14.27 -17.75 23.33
C ASP A 94 14.98 -16.46 23.80
N LEU A 95 14.30 -15.69 24.65
CA LEU A 95 14.78 -14.39 25.17
C LEU A 95 16.04 -14.53 26.05
N LYS A 96 16.21 -15.64 26.77
CA LYS A 96 17.42 -15.92 27.56
C LYS A 96 18.61 -16.20 26.65
N GLY A 97 18.39 -16.86 25.53
CA GLY A 97 19.37 -17.12 24.49
C GLY A 97 19.88 -15.83 23.88
N ILE A 98 18.97 -14.93 23.47
CA ILE A 98 19.32 -13.59 23.00
C ILE A 98 20.15 -12.87 24.07
N THR A 99 19.70 -12.89 25.33
CA THR A 99 20.38 -12.26 26.46
C THR A 99 21.83 -12.75 26.62
N ARG A 100 22.08 -14.06 26.44
CA ARG A 100 23.43 -14.65 26.52
C ARG A 100 24.33 -14.26 25.35
N ARG A 101 23.76 -13.81 24.23
CA ARG A 101 24.48 -13.44 23.00
C ARG A 101 24.62 -11.93 22.79
N LEU A 102 24.20 -11.09 23.74
CA LEU A 102 24.35 -9.64 23.64
C LEU A 102 25.80 -9.17 23.43
N ASP A 103 26.80 -9.90 23.94
CA ASP A 103 28.22 -9.56 23.69
C ASP A 103 28.66 -9.82 22.25
N TYR A 104 28.10 -10.84 21.59
CA TYR A 104 28.30 -11.09 20.17
C TYR A 104 27.71 -9.95 19.34
N ILE A 105 26.45 -9.61 19.60
CA ILE A 105 25.76 -8.48 18.93
C ILE A 105 26.53 -7.18 19.17
N LYS A 106 26.95 -6.91 20.40
CA LYS A 106 27.72 -5.70 20.71
C LYS A 106 29.07 -5.66 20.02
N GLY A 107 29.70 -6.82 19.83
CA GLY A 107 30.97 -6.98 19.15
C GLY A 107 30.95 -6.56 17.68
N LEU A 108 29.78 -6.62 17.01
CA LEU A 108 29.57 -6.07 15.66
C LEU A 108 29.60 -4.54 15.63
N GLY A 109 29.48 -3.88 16.78
CA GLY A 109 29.31 -2.43 16.88
C GLY A 109 27.86 -1.97 16.93
N THR A 110 26.90 -2.90 16.99
CA THR A 110 25.47 -2.66 17.08
C THR A 110 25.10 -1.72 18.24
N THR A 111 24.09 -0.89 17.99
CA THR A 111 23.54 0.08 18.94
C THR A 111 22.03 -0.05 19.14
N ALA A 112 21.33 -0.85 18.33
CA ALA A 112 19.92 -1.15 18.49
C ALA A 112 19.63 -2.62 18.13
N ILE A 113 18.77 -3.29 18.90
CA ILE A 113 18.21 -4.61 18.60
C ILE A 113 16.78 -4.41 18.16
N TRP A 114 16.38 -5.03 17.05
CA TRP A 114 15.00 -5.13 16.61
C TRP A 114 14.57 -6.59 16.68
N LEU A 115 13.60 -6.87 17.55
CA LEU A 115 13.00 -8.20 17.69
C LEU A 115 11.76 -8.29 16.80
N THR A 116 11.59 -9.41 16.08
CA THR A 116 10.27 -9.81 15.56
C THR A 116 9.27 -9.93 16.72
N PRO A 117 7.95 -9.98 16.47
CA PRO A 117 6.96 -9.86 17.54
C PRO A 117 7.14 -10.91 18.64
N VAL A 118 7.00 -10.48 19.89
CA VAL A 118 7.17 -11.33 21.08
C VAL A 118 5.85 -11.68 21.78
N PHE A 119 4.73 -11.20 21.24
CA PHE A 119 3.39 -11.42 21.80
C PHE A 119 2.97 -12.88 21.74
N ARG A 120 2.06 -13.31 22.60
CA ARG A 120 1.51 -14.67 22.53
C ARG A 120 0.73 -14.88 21.23
N ASN A 121 1.06 -15.94 20.52
CA ASN A 121 0.53 -16.28 19.21
C ASN A 121 -0.44 -17.47 19.24
N LYS A 122 -1.29 -17.58 18.21
CA LYS A 122 -1.97 -18.84 17.87
C LYS A 122 -0.89 -19.85 17.49
N THR A 123 -0.73 -20.91 18.27
CA THR A 123 0.47 -21.78 18.17
C THR A 123 0.63 -22.44 16.80
N VAL A 124 -0.48 -22.91 16.20
CA VAL A 124 -0.51 -23.53 14.87
C VAL A 124 -1.66 -22.95 14.06
N LEU A 125 -1.34 -22.52 12.84
CA LEU A 125 -2.27 -22.03 11.82
C LEU A 125 -2.53 -23.14 10.81
N GLU A 126 -3.73 -23.15 10.22
CA GLU A 126 -4.06 -24.01 9.09
C GLU A 126 -4.41 -23.13 7.88
N ARG A 127 -3.65 -23.26 6.79
CA ARG A 127 -3.82 -22.47 5.58
C ARG A 127 -3.66 -23.34 4.35
N GLY A 128 -4.66 -23.33 3.46
CA GLY A 128 -4.65 -24.13 2.23
C GLY A 128 -4.42 -25.63 2.49
N GLY A 129 -4.97 -26.16 3.59
CA GLY A 129 -4.78 -27.55 4.03
C GLY A 129 -3.40 -27.89 4.60
N LYS A 130 -2.54 -26.88 4.84
CA LYS A 130 -1.22 -27.04 5.47
C LYS A 130 -1.21 -26.42 6.86
N LYS A 131 -0.59 -27.12 7.81
CA LYS A 131 -0.41 -26.63 9.18
C LYS A 131 1.00 -26.09 9.39
N THR A 132 1.11 -24.88 9.90
CA THR A 132 2.38 -24.18 10.18
C THR A 132 2.31 -23.53 11.56
N ALA A 133 3.43 -23.45 12.28
CA ALA A 133 3.46 -22.79 13.58
C ALA A 133 3.76 -21.29 13.45
N SER A 134 3.29 -20.50 14.40
CA SER A 134 3.47 -19.04 14.42
C SER A 134 4.77 -18.58 15.09
N TYR A 135 5.86 -19.33 14.87
CA TYR A 135 7.18 -19.05 15.42
C TYR A 135 7.74 -17.66 15.07
N HIS A 136 7.19 -17.06 14.01
CA HIS A 136 7.54 -15.73 13.52
C HIS A 136 6.93 -14.59 14.36
N GLY A 137 5.80 -14.81 15.04
CA GLY A 137 5.20 -13.86 15.98
C GLY A 137 3.98 -13.05 15.48
N TYR A 138 3.60 -13.18 14.21
CA TYR A 138 2.60 -12.30 13.56
C TYR A 138 1.12 -12.75 13.64
N ALA A 139 0.82 -13.90 14.24
CA ALA A 139 -0.56 -14.37 14.47
C ALA A 139 -0.93 -14.24 15.94
N VAL A 140 -1.00 -13.01 16.42
CA VAL A 140 -1.18 -12.68 17.85
C VAL A 140 -2.57 -13.08 18.33
N THR A 141 -2.65 -13.78 19.46
CA THR A 141 -3.91 -14.03 20.19
C THR A 141 -4.00 -13.25 21.50
N ASP A 142 -2.86 -12.91 22.10
CA ASP A 142 -2.81 -12.06 23.28
C ASP A 142 -1.72 -11.00 23.12
N PHE A 143 -2.18 -9.76 22.92
CA PHE A 143 -1.34 -8.57 22.72
C PHE A 143 -0.71 -8.06 24.02
N THR A 144 -0.94 -8.70 25.17
CA THR A 144 -0.55 -8.20 26.49
C THR A 144 0.44 -9.07 27.24
N SER A 145 0.76 -10.26 26.70
CA SER A 145 1.72 -11.18 27.29
C SER A 145 2.79 -11.64 26.30
N VAL A 146 3.93 -12.07 26.84
CA VAL A 146 5.02 -12.66 26.05
C VAL A 146 4.64 -14.09 25.65
N ASP A 147 4.97 -14.50 24.42
CA ASP A 147 4.76 -15.88 23.99
C ASP A 147 5.54 -16.85 24.88
N PRO A 148 4.88 -17.88 25.44
CA PRO A 148 5.54 -18.82 26.34
C PRO A 148 6.67 -19.62 25.67
N HIS A 149 6.69 -19.73 24.34
CA HIS A 149 7.83 -20.33 23.62
C HIS A 149 9.11 -19.47 23.74
N PHE A 150 8.97 -18.15 23.88
CA PHE A 150 10.09 -17.23 23.96
C PHE A 150 10.55 -16.96 25.40
N GLY A 151 9.67 -17.16 26.39
CA GLY A 151 9.98 -16.99 27.81
C GLY A 151 8.88 -16.27 28.57
N SER A 152 9.28 -15.46 29.55
CA SER A 152 8.38 -14.67 30.40
C SER A 152 8.61 -13.16 30.25
N GLU A 153 7.70 -12.35 30.77
CA GLU A 153 7.84 -10.89 30.88
C GLU A 153 9.10 -10.50 31.68
N ARG A 154 9.50 -11.33 32.65
CA ARG A 154 10.74 -11.16 33.40
C ARG A 154 11.98 -11.36 32.53
N ASP A 155 11.95 -12.34 31.64
CA ASP A 155 13.06 -12.59 30.72
C ASP A 155 13.18 -11.45 29.70
N LEU A 156 12.06 -10.89 29.25
CA LEU A 156 12.05 -9.69 28.39
C LEU A 156 12.63 -8.47 29.12
N THR A 157 12.22 -8.25 30.37
CA THR A 157 12.75 -7.16 31.21
C THR A 157 14.27 -7.30 31.41
N ASP A 158 14.76 -8.52 31.67
CA ASP A 158 16.19 -8.82 31.83
C ASP A 158 16.97 -8.59 30.54
N LEU A 159 16.42 -8.99 29.38
CA LEU A 159 16.99 -8.74 28.07
C LEU A 159 17.17 -7.23 27.82
N ILE A 160 16.09 -6.46 27.97
CA ILE A 160 16.10 -5.00 27.76
C ILE A 160 17.13 -4.34 28.69
N SER A 161 17.06 -4.63 29.99
CA SER A 161 17.97 -4.03 30.97
C SER A 161 19.45 -4.32 30.64
N LYS A 162 19.78 -5.55 30.23
CA LYS A 162 21.14 -5.92 29.85
C LYS A 162 21.57 -5.34 28.52
N ALA A 163 20.67 -5.17 27.56
CA ALA A 163 20.95 -4.47 26.31
C ALA A 163 21.27 -2.99 26.57
N HIS A 164 20.46 -2.31 27.37
CA HIS A 164 20.69 -0.91 27.77
C HIS A 164 21.99 -0.73 28.55
N ALA A 165 22.31 -1.65 29.47
CA ALA A 165 23.58 -1.64 30.21
C ALA A 165 24.81 -1.76 29.27
N LYS A 166 24.63 -2.30 28.06
CA LYS A 166 25.65 -2.37 27.00
C LYS A 166 25.53 -1.22 25.98
N GLY A 167 24.66 -0.25 26.23
CA GLY A 167 24.37 0.87 25.33
C GLY A 167 23.81 0.38 24.00
N MET A 168 22.85 -0.54 24.04
CA MET A 168 22.02 -0.94 22.90
C MET A 168 20.56 -0.70 23.22
N LYS A 169 19.84 -0.03 22.32
CA LYS A 169 18.39 0.16 22.35
C LYS A 169 17.68 -1.15 21.98
N VAL A 170 16.40 -1.29 22.35
CA VAL A 170 15.55 -2.43 22.01
C VAL A 170 14.24 -1.94 21.39
N TYR A 171 13.93 -2.47 20.23
CA TYR A 171 12.74 -2.18 19.43
C TYR A 171 11.92 -3.44 19.25
N PHE A 172 10.60 -3.31 19.33
CA PHE A 172 9.68 -4.40 19.04
C PHE A 172 9.00 -4.20 17.69
N ASP A 173 8.81 -5.30 17.00
CA ASP A 173 7.83 -5.38 15.93
C ASP A 173 6.41 -5.40 16.52
N VAL A 174 5.52 -4.57 15.98
CA VAL A 174 4.14 -4.40 16.47
C VAL A 174 3.14 -4.50 15.33
N ILE A 175 2.00 -5.14 15.60
CA ILE A 175 0.96 -5.45 14.62
C ILE A 175 -0.29 -4.61 14.92
N THR A 176 -0.69 -3.76 14.00
CA THR A 176 -1.93 -2.96 14.13
C THR A 176 -2.99 -3.34 13.11
N ASN A 177 -2.57 -4.06 12.06
CA ASN A 177 -3.42 -4.46 10.94
C ASN A 177 -4.37 -5.60 11.29
N HIS A 178 -3.83 -6.70 11.83
CA HIS A 178 -4.57 -7.95 11.95
C HIS A 178 -4.34 -8.63 13.29
N THR A 179 -5.18 -9.62 13.58
CA THR A 179 -4.98 -10.59 14.67
C THR A 179 -4.68 -11.98 14.12
N ALA A 180 -4.52 -12.98 14.98
CA ALA A 180 -4.65 -14.36 14.54
C ALA A 180 -6.02 -14.60 13.87
N ASP A 181 -6.07 -15.58 12.98
CA ASP A 181 -7.28 -16.15 12.38
C ASP A 181 -8.20 -16.74 13.48
N THR A 182 -9.22 -15.99 13.86
CA THR A 182 -10.23 -16.30 14.88
C THR A 182 -11.64 -15.90 14.47
N VAL A 183 -11.82 -15.18 13.36
CA VAL A 183 -13.11 -14.81 12.79
C VAL A 183 -13.33 -15.63 11.52
N ASP A 184 -14.35 -16.48 11.53
CA ASP A 184 -14.79 -17.24 10.35
C ASP A 184 -16.10 -16.65 9.81
N TYR A 185 -16.47 -17.05 8.59
CA TYR A 185 -17.71 -16.62 7.94
C TYR A 185 -18.72 -17.77 7.91
N ALA A 186 -19.99 -17.48 8.22
CA ALA A 186 -21.06 -18.49 8.15
C ALA A 186 -21.21 -19.05 6.72
N GLU A 187 -20.90 -18.23 5.70
CA GLU A 187 -20.96 -18.57 4.29
C GLU A 187 -19.84 -19.52 3.82
N LYS A 188 -18.76 -19.69 4.60
CA LYS A 188 -17.56 -20.47 4.23
C LYS A 188 -16.99 -20.09 2.86
N LYS A 189 -16.96 -18.78 2.59
CA LYS A 189 -16.36 -18.16 1.39
C LYS A 189 -15.45 -17.03 1.85
N TYR A 190 -14.29 -16.92 1.22
CA TYR A 190 -13.20 -16.07 1.70
C TYR A 190 -12.66 -15.11 0.65
N GLY A 191 -13.20 -15.09 -0.58
CA GLY A 191 -12.76 -14.09 -1.57
C GLY A 191 -13.23 -12.68 -1.19
N TYR A 192 -12.38 -11.68 -1.43
CA TYR A 192 -12.68 -10.27 -1.14
C TYR A 192 -14.03 -9.82 -1.73
N ARG A 193 -14.82 -9.09 -0.93
CA ARG A 193 -16.05 -8.40 -1.33
C ARG A 193 -15.85 -6.89 -1.29
N SER A 194 -15.94 -6.25 -2.46
CA SER A 194 -15.73 -4.82 -2.64
C SER A 194 -16.72 -3.94 -1.89
N LYS A 195 -16.29 -2.74 -1.48
CA LYS A 195 -17.15 -1.74 -0.80
C LYS A 195 -18.30 -1.29 -1.69
N GLY A 196 -18.05 -1.18 -2.99
CA GLY A 196 -19.05 -0.74 -3.96
C GLY A 196 -20.21 -1.72 -4.12
N ALA A 197 -19.93 -2.99 -4.41
CA ALA A 197 -20.96 -4.01 -4.59
C ALA A 197 -21.56 -4.49 -3.26
N TYR A 198 -20.73 -4.57 -2.22
CA TYR A 198 -21.07 -5.07 -0.90
C TYR A 198 -20.73 -4.00 0.16
N PRO A 199 -21.50 -2.89 0.23
CA PRO A 199 -21.30 -1.89 1.26
C PRO A 199 -21.65 -2.44 2.64
N TYR A 200 -21.14 -1.80 3.69
CA TYR A 200 -21.67 -2.01 5.02
C TYR A 200 -23.09 -1.45 5.11
N LEU A 201 -23.97 -2.15 5.83
CA LEU A 201 -25.31 -1.68 6.13
C LEU A 201 -25.38 -1.20 7.57
N ASP A 202 -25.97 -0.04 7.83
CA ASP A 202 -26.29 0.35 9.20
C ASP A 202 -27.36 -0.58 9.80
N ALA A 203 -27.63 -0.46 11.11
CA ALA A 203 -28.63 -1.27 11.79
C ALA A 203 -30.08 -1.14 11.25
N SER A 204 -30.36 -0.20 10.34
CA SER A 204 -31.64 -0.07 9.63
C SER A 204 -31.62 -0.70 8.24
N GLY A 205 -30.46 -1.15 7.77
CA GLY A 205 -30.29 -1.71 6.43
C GLY A 205 -29.86 -0.72 5.37
N ARG A 206 -29.44 0.49 5.75
CA ARG A 206 -29.02 1.52 4.79
C ARG A 206 -27.52 1.42 4.54
N PRO A 207 -27.06 1.41 3.27
CA PRO A 207 -25.64 1.45 2.96
C PRO A 207 -24.96 2.71 3.48
N PHE A 208 -23.71 2.58 3.94
CA PHE A 208 -22.85 3.71 4.26
C PHE A 208 -21.39 3.46 3.87
N ASP A 209 -20.63 4.54 3.70
CA ASP A 209 -19.18 4.52 3.51
C ASP A 209 -18.50 4.97 4.80
N ASP A 210 -17.70 4.08 5.37
CA ASP A 210 -16.94 4.30 6.60
C ASP A 210 -15.81 5.31 6.45
N ALA A 211 -15.34 5.57 5.21
CA ALA A 211 -14.38 6.63 4.94
C ALA A 211 -15.00 8.04 5.05
N GLU A 212 -16.33 8.15 4.90
CA GLU A 212 -17.05 9.41 5.07
C GLU A 212 -17.55 9.57 6.52
N ALA A 213 -18.28 8.57 7.02
CA ALA A 213 -18.84 8.59 8.36
C ALA A 213 -19.17 7.19 8.86
N MET A 214 -18.67 6.84 10.05
CA MET A 214 -19.01 5.59 10.72
C MET A 214 -20.47 5.60 11.22
N SER A 215 -21.23 4.56 10.84
CA SER A 215 -22.60 4.35 11.31
C SER A 215 -22.65 3.28 12.41
N LYS A 216 -23.79 3.18 13.09
CA LYS A 216 -24.00 2.09 14.06
C LYS A 216 -24.20 0.77 13.31
N VAL A 217 -23.38 -0.21 13.64
CA VAL A 217 -23.38 -1.56 13.05
C VAL A 217 -23.71 -2.64 14.07
N ASP A 218 -24.09 -3.80 13.58
CA ASP A 218 -24.18 -5.07 14.31
C ASP A 218 -23.64 -6.22 13.42
N ARG A 219 -23.80 -7.48 13.86
CA ARG A 219 -23.26 -8.65 13.13
C ARG A 219 -23.86 -8.82 11.72
N ASP A 220 -25.02 -8.24 11.45
CA ASP A 220 -25.70 -8.35 10.16
C ASP A 220 -25.26 -7.26 9.18
N SER A 221 -24.55 -6.24 9.64
CA SER A 221 -24.06 -5.09 8.86
C SER A 221 -23.00 -5.42 7.80
N PHE A 222 -22.38 -6.58 7.86
CA PHE A 222 -21.14 -6.89 7.13
C PHE A 222 -21.35 -7.62 5.80
N PRO A 223 -20.40 -7.52 4.85
CA PRO A 223 -20.43 -8.27 3.60
C PRO A 223 -20.55 -9.78 3.83
N TYR A 224 -19.72 -10.36 4.70
CA TYR A 224 -19.90 -11.72 5.22
C TYR A 224 -20.55 -11.71 6.60
N THR A 225 -21.07 -12.86 7.03
CA THR A 225 -21.65 -13.02 8.37
C THR A 225 -20.56 -13.53 9.33
N PRO A 226 -20.02 -12.69 10.23
CA PRO A 226 -18.85 -13.08 10.97
C PRO A 226 -19.18 -13.89 12.23
N GLU A 227 -18.35 -14.89 12.51
CA GLU A 227 -18.43 -15.84 13.63
C GLU A 227 -17.10 -15.87 14.37
N ASN A 228 -17.11 -15.53 15.67
CA ASN A 228 -15.92 -15.71 16.50
C ASN A 228 -15.72 -17.21 16.80
N THR A 229 -14.52 -17.72 16.50
CA THR A 229 -14.09 -19.12 16.69
C THR A 229 -12.92 -19.26 17.67
N GLY A 230 -12.41 -18.16 18.21
CA GLY A 230 -11.24 -18.12 19.09
C GLY A 230 -11.40 -17.21 20.31
N GLU A 231 -10.36 -17.18 21.13
CA GLU A 231 -10.25 -16.25 22.26
C GLU A 231 -9.09 -15.29 22.02
N MET A 232 -9.35 -14.01 22.22
CA MET A 232 -8.42 -12.91 22.01
C MET A 232 -8.24 -12.09 23.28
N VAL A 233 -7.05 -11.53 23.49
CA VAL A 233 -6.74 -10.60 24.58
C VAL A 233 -6.10 -9.34 24.00
N PRO A 234 -6.63 -8.13 24.29
CA PRO A 234 -7.71 -7.84 25.25
C PRO A 234 -9.13 -8.24 24.80
N GLU A 235 -10.07 -8.32 25.74
CA GLU A 235 -11.42 -8.85 25.54
C GLU A 235 -12.18 -8.22 24.36
N TRP A 236 -11.97 -6.93 24.06
CA TRP A 236 -12.67 -6.23 22.98
C TRP A 236 -12.39 -6.79 21.59
N LEU A 237 -11.26 -7.49 21.40
CA LEU A 237 -10.91 -8.17 20.15
C LEU A 237 -11.79 -9.41 19.89
N ASN A 238 -12.52 -9.92 20.89
CA ASN A 238 -13.45 -11.04 20.69
C ASN A 238 -14.76 -10.62 20.01
N ASP A 239 -15.01 -9.32 19.85
CA ASP A 239 -16.16 -8.82 19.11
C ASP A 239 -15.85 -8.86 17.60
N PRO A 240 -16.47 -9.77 16.82
CA PRO A 240 -16.18 -9.90 15.39
C PRO A 240 -16.56 -8.64 14.60
N THR A 241 -17.32 -7.70 15.17
CA THR A 241 -17.64 -6.41 14.53
C THR A 241 -16.47 -5.41 14.55
N MET A 242 -15.36 -5.76 15.18
CA MET A 242 -14.11 -4.97 15.17
C MET A 242 -13.24 -5.23 13.94
N TYR A 243 -13.69 -6.10 13.03
CA TYR A 243 -12.98 -6.53 11.83
C TYR A 243 -13.76 -6.11 10.57
N HIS A 244 -13.08 -5.98 9.43
CA HIS A 244 -13.74 -5.54 8.18
C HIS A 244 -14.68 -6.60 7.59
N ASN A 245 -14.45 -7.89 7.84
CA ASN A 245 -15.32 -9.00 7.43
C ASN A 245 -15.64 -9.03 5.93
N ARG A 246 -14.61 -8.81 5.10
CA ARG A 246 -14.69 -8.72 3.64
C ARG A 246 -14.01 -9.86 2.90
N GLY A 247 -13.32 -10.75 3.60
CA GLY A 247 -12.53 -11.83 3.02
C GLY A 247 -11.10 -11.44 2.65
N ASP A 248 -10.35 -12.42 2.15
CA ASP A 248 -8.94 -12.39 1.81
C ASP A 248 -8.58 -11.28 0.83
N SER A 249 -7.61 -10.45 1.21
CA SER A 249 -7.08 -9.38 0.38
C SER A 249 -6.55 -9.89 -0.97
N THR A 250 -6.76 -9.10 -2.03
CA THR A 250 -6.03 -9.30 -3.30
C THR A 250 -4.70 -8.53 -3.32
N PHE A 251 -4.41 -7.75 -2.26
CA PHE A 251 -3.28 -6.85 -2.12
C PHE A 251 -3.21 -5.77 -3.21
N ALA A 252 -4.37 -5.41 -3.77
CA ALA A 252 -4.53 -4.38 -4.79
C ALA A 252 -5.76 -3.51 -4.49
N GLY A 253 -5.71 -2.24 -4.92
CA GLY A 253 -6.79 -1.27 -4.69
C GLY A 253 -7.23 -1.19 -3.22
N GLU A 254 -8.54 -1.04 -2.99
CA GLU A 254 -9.12 -1.01 -1.65
C GLU A 254 -8.91 -2.32 -0.87
N SER A 255 -8.84 -3.48 -1.54
CA SER A 255 -8.69 -4.75 -0.82
C SER A 255 -7.41 -4.85 -0.02
N ALA A 256 -6.39 -4.07 -0.37
CA ALA A 256 -5.16 -3.98 0.41
C ALA A 256 -5.38 -3.39 1.81
N LEU A 257 -6.42 -2.57 2.01
CA LEU A 257 -6.72 -1.86 3.26
C LEU A 257 -7.89 -2.45 4.07
N TYR A 258 -8.66 -3.36 3.46
CA TYR A 258 -9.98 -3.80 3.96
C TYR A 258 -10.15 -5.32 3.96
N GLY A 259 -9.11 -6.08 3.62
CA GLY A 259 -9.19 -7.51 3.37
C GLY A 259 -8.19 -8.30 4.19
N ASP A 260 -8.54 -9.54 4.54
CA ASP A 260 -7.77 -10.39 5.45
C ASP A 260 -6.34 -10.60 4.94
N PHE A 261 -5.36 -10.30 5.80
CA PHE A 261 -3.94 -10.31 5.44
C PHE A 261 -3.44 -11.76 5.45
N TYR A 262 -3.44 -12.40 4.29
CA TYR A 262 -3.07 -13.82 4.17
C TYR A 262 -3.91 -14.78 5.04
N GLY A 263 -5.18 -14.41 5.26
CA GLY A 263 -6.12 -15.14 6.11
C GLY A 263 -6.02 -14.78 7.59
N LEU A 264 -5.24 -13.76 7.96
CA LEU A 264 -5.26 -13.16 9.29
C LEU A 264 -6.33 -12.06 9.34
N ASP A 265 -7.15 -12.06 10.39
CA ASP A 265 -8.36 -11.23 10.47
C ASP A 265 -8.01 -9.74 10.48
N ASP A 266 -8.52 -9.00 9.48
CA ASP A 266 -8.24 -7.57 9.28
C ASP A 266 -9.05 -6.67 10.22
N LEU A 267 -8.37 -5.88 11.05
CA LEU A 267 -9.01 -5.00 12.02
C LEU A 267 -9.54 -3.75 11.36
N TRP A 268 -10.75 -3.37 11.74
CA TRP A 268 -11.46 -2.22 11.18
C TRP A 268 -10.92 -0.88 11.72
N THR A 269 -9.77 -0.44 11.22
CA THR A 269 -8.99 0.68 11.75
C THR A 269 -9.64 2.06 11.56
N GLU A 270 -10.68 2.16 10.74
CA GLU A 270 -11.58 3.33 10.67
C GLU A 270 -12.41 3.51 11.95
N ARG A 271 -12.60 2.46 12.76
CA ARG A 271 -13.39 2.53 14.00
C ARG A 271 -12.61 3.21 15.14
N PRO A 272 -13.18 4.21 15.82
CA PRO A 272 -12.56 4.83 16.98
C PRO A 272 -12.23 3.85 18.11
N GLU A 273 -13.04 2.79 18.29
CA GLU A 273 -12.80 1.76 19.30
C GLU A 273 -11.53 0.96 19.01
N VAL A 274 -11.26 0.64 17.74
CA VAL A 274 -10.06 -0.07 17.29
C VAL A 274 -8.83 0.81 17.46
N VAL A 275 -8.89 2.08 17.04
CA VAL A 275 -7.80 3.07 17.23
C VAL A 275 -7.44 3.18 18.72
N GLN A 276 -8.42 3.44 19.59
CA GLN A 276 -8.19 3.59 21.03
C GLN A 276 -7.75 2.28 21.70
N GLY A 277 -8.24 1.14 21.23
CA GLY A 277 -7.83 -0.18 21.68
C GLY A 277 -6.35 -0.42 21.40
N MET A 278 -5.92 -0.12 20.17
CA MET A 278 -4.52 -0.25 19.74
C MET A 278 -3.59 0.77 20.42
N GLU A 279 -4.04 1.99 20.66
CA GLU A 279 -3.29 2.95 21.49
C GLU A 279 -3.00 2.34 22.87
N LYS A 280 -4.03 1.86 23.58
CA LYS A 280 -3.87 1.30 24.93
C LYS A 280 -2.99 0.06 24.97
N ILE A 281 -3.09 -0.81 23.97
CA ILE A 281 -2.23 -1.99 23.85
C ILE A 281 -0.76 -1.55 23.84
N TYR A 282 -0.39 -0.61 22.98
CA TYR A 282 1.01 -0.24 22.80
C TYR A 282 1.52 0.76 23.86
N GLU A 283 0.65 1.60 24.42
CA GLU A 283 0.95 2.39 25.62
C GLU A 283 1.31 1.49 26.82
N LYS A 284 0.65 0.33 26.96
CA LYS A 284 0.98 -0.65 28.02
C LYS A 284 2.39 -1.19 27.86
N TRP A 285 2.83 -1.52 26.64
CA TRP A 285 4.21 -1.99 26.42
C TRP A 285 5.25 -0.91 26.72
N VAL A 286 4.94 0.36 26.43
CA VAL A 286 5.80 1.51 26.81
C VAL A 286 5.81 1.73 28.34
N ASP A 287 4.73 1.41 29.05
CA ASP A 287 4.65 1.56 30.51
C ASP A 287 5.33 0.41 31.27
N ASP A 288 5.09 -0.82 30.83
CA ASP A 288 5.58 -2.03 31.48
C ASP A 288 7.05 -2.30 31.17
N PHE A 289 7.51 -1.90 29.97
CA PHE A 289 8.84 -2.18 29.48
C PHE A 289 9.56 -0.91 29.03
N ASP A 290 10.86 -0.88 29.28
CA ASP A 290 11.76 0.18 28.82
C ASP A 290 12.08 0.01 27.31
N VAL A 291 11.07 -0.03 26.45
CA VAL A 291 11.24 -0.16 25.00
C VAL A 291 11.61 1.20 24.38
N ASP A 292 12.49 1.20 23.38
CA ASP A 292 13.03 2.43 22.76
C ASP A 292 12.27 2.85 21.48
N GLY A 293 11.34 2.03 21.02
CA GLY A 293 10.55 2.30 19.83
C GLY A 293 9.89 1.05 19.25
N PHE A 294 9.14 1.24 18.18
CA PHE A 294 8.47 0.15 17.47
C PHE A 294 8.75 0.17 15.97
N ARG A 295 8.93 -1.03 15.40
CA ARG A 295 8.72 -1.27 13.97
C ARG A 295 7.26 -1.63 13.79
N VAL A 296 6.50 -0.89 12.98
CA VAL A 296 5.09 -1.19 12.71
C VAL A 296 4.96 -2.05 11.45
N ASP A 297 4.26 -3.17 11.59
CA ASP A 297 4.02 -4.17 10.55
C ASP A 297 2.97 -3.70 9.53
N THR A 298 3.16 -4.10 8.26
CA THR A 298 2.18 -3.99 7.17
C THR A 298 1.52 -2.63 7.05
N ALA A 299 2.31 -1.54 7.10
CA ALA A 299 1.75 -0.18 7.13
C ALA A 299 0.93 0.18 5.89
N LYS A 300 1.21 -0.49 4.76
CA LYS A 300 0.45 -0.36 3.50
C LYS A 300 -0.98 -0.88 3.59
N ASN A 301 -1.27 -1.71 4.59
CA ASN A 301 -2.54 -2.39 4.76
C ASN A 301 -3.47 -1.72 5.78
N VAL A 302 -3.02 -0.63 6.41
CA VAL A 302 -3.81 0.15 7.37
C VAL A 302 -4.01 1.57 6.84
N ASN A 303 -5.21 2.13 7.01
CA ASN A 303 -5.55 3.46 6.50
C ASN A 303 -4.69 4.59 7.11
N MET A 304 -4.46 5.67 6.36
CA MET A 304 -3.52 6.74 6.76
C MET A 304 -3.95 7.48 8.04
N GLU A 305 -5.26 7.65 8.24
CA GLU A 305 -5.83 8.35 9.38
C GLU A 305 -5.60 7.61 10.71
N PHE A 306 -5.52 6.27 10.68
CA PHE A 306 -5.11 5.49 11.83
C PHE A 306 -3.67 5.87 12.24
N TRP A 307 -2.73 5.90 11.29
CA TRP A 307 -1.34 6.25 11.56
C TRP A 307 -1.21 7.64 12.15
N THR A 308 -1.88 8.64 11.55
CA THR A 308 -1.85 10.02 12.06
C THR A 308 -2.32 10.09 13.52
N GLN A 309 -3.37 9.37 13.89
CA GLN A 309 -3.91 9.37 15.26
C GLN A 309 -3.01 8.58 16.21
N TRP A 310 -2.79 7.29 15.91
CA TRP A 310 -2.06 6.35 16.76
C TRP A 310 -0.61 6.77 16.99
N ALA A 311 0.13 7.15 15.94
CA ALA A 311 1.52 7.58 16.08
C ALA A 311 1.64 8.88 16.89
N THR A 312 0.71 9.83 16.69
CA THR A 312 0.69 11.08 17.47
C THR A 312 0.37 10.81 18.95
N ALA A 313 -0.58 9.92 19.24
CA ALA A 313 -0.94 9.54 20.60
C ALA A 313 0.25 8.86 21.30
N LEU A 314 0.87 7.90 20.63
CA LEU A 314 1.98 7.13 21.17
C LEU A 314 3.25 7.98 21.37
N ASP A 315 3.60 8.86 20.42
CA ASP A 315 4.67 9.85 20.59
C ASP A 315 4.44 10.71 21.84
N ALA A 316 3.21 11.21 22.02
CA ALA A 316 2.86 12.03 23.16
C ALA A 316 2.87 11.24 24.48
N TYR A 317 2.49 9.97 24.46
CA TYR A 317 2.53 9.09 25.61
C TYR A 317 3.97 8.75 26.01
N ALA A 318 4.79 8.32 25.05
CA ALA A 318 6.20 7.99 25.26
C ALA A 318 6.97 9.20 25.81
N ALA A 319 6.76 10.40 25.26
CA ALA A 319 7.36 11.62 25.79
C ALA A 319 6.95 11.90 27.24
N LYS A 320 5.68 11.68 27.63
CA LYS A 320 5.22 11.80 29.03
C LYS A 320 5.90 10.79 29.96
N LYS A 321 6.33 9.64 29.44
CA LYS A 321 7.11 8.61 30.16
C LYS A 321 8.61 8.87 30.14
N GLY A 322 9.05 10.01 29.62
CA GLY A 322 10.47 10.39 29.55
C GLY A 322 11.23 9.79 28.37
N ARG A 323 10.52 9.24 27.38
CA ARG A 323 11.07 8.69 26.13
C ARG A 323 10.95 9.72 25.01
N GLU A 324 11.73 10.79 25.09
CA GLU A 324 11.70 11.85 24.07
C GLU A 324 12.30 11.43 22.72
N ASP A 325 13.02 10.30 22.68
CA ASP A 325 13.62 9.71 21.49
C ASP A 325 13.00 8.36 21.10
N PHE A 326 11.77 8.10 21.55
CA PHE A 326 10.97 6.97 21.08
C PHE A 326 10.82 7.05 19.56
N PHE A 327 11.09 5.94 18.86
CA PHE A 327 11.21 5.96 17.40
C PHE A 327 10.30 4.93 16.76
N LEU A 328 9.39 5.41 15.92
CA LEU A 328 8.41 4.62 15.19
C LEU A 328 8.78 4.52 13.71
N PHE A 329 8.99 3.32 13.20
CA PHE A 329 9.25 3.13 11.77
C PHE A 329 8.40 2.04 11.13
N ALA A 330 7.89 2.31 9.94
CA ALA A 330 6.97 1.43 9.23
C ALA A 330 7.66 0.49 8.26
N GLU A 331 7.09 -0.71 8.14
CA GLU A 331 7.19 -1.50 6.92
C GLU A 331 6.13 -1.05 5.93
N ALA A 332 6.56 -0.29 4.91
CA ALA A 332 5.74 0.07 3.76
C ALA A 332 6.40 -0.55 2.52
N PHE A 333 6.04 -1.79 2.19
CA PHE A 333 6.66 -2.57 1.13
C PHE A 333 6.43 -1.93 -0.25
N SER A 334 7.35 -1.05 -0.66
CA SER A 334 7.37 -0.40 -1.97
C SER A 334 8.73 0.20 -2.28
N ALA A 335 9.20 0.02 -3.51
CA ALA A 335 10.42 0.68 -4.00
C ALA A 335 10.21 2.15 -4.42
N ASP A 336 8.99 2.70 -4.30
CA ASP A 336 8.66 4.08 -4.68
C ASP A 336 8.59 5.02 -3.46
N PRO A 337 9.51 6.01 -3.36
CA PRO A 337 9.45 7.05 -2.33
C PRO A 337 8.14 7.86 -2.28
N ALA A 338 7.37 7.92 -3.37
CA ALA A 338 6.07 8.58 -3.38
C ALA A 338 5.01 7.81 -2.57
N ILE A 339 5.21 6.49 -2.38
CA ILE A 339 4.35 5.62 -1.56
C ILE A 339 4.84 5.57 -0.12
N THR A 340 6.15 5.52 0.13
CA THR A 340 6.69 5.39 1.50
C THR A 340 6.74 6.71 2.26
N ALA A 341 6.97 7.85 1.59
CA ALA A 341 7.10 9.14 2.27
C ALA A 341 5.81 9.63 2.99
N PRO A 342 4.59 9.43 2.47
CA PRO A 342 3.34 9.80 3.15
C PRO A 342 3.20 9.27 4.58
N TYR A 343 3.76 8.10 4.90
CA TYR A 343 3.74 7.56 6.27
C TYR A 343 4.44 8.46 7.29
N LEU A 344 5.41 9.27 6.85
CA LEU A 344 6.07 10.26 7.69
C LEU A 344 5.34 11.61 7.63
N THR A 345 5.01 12.08 6.42
CA THR A 345 4.47 13.44 6.21
C THR A 345 3.01 13.59 6.62
N GLU A 346 2.22 12.51 6.52
CA GLU A 346 0.80 12.45 6.86
C GLU A 346 0.58 11.52 8.07
N GLY A 347 1.12 10.30 8.01
CA GLY A 347 0.96 9.28 9.05
C GLY A 347 1.74 9.55 10.35
N ARG A 348 2.58 10.59 10.39
CA ARG A 348 3.36 11.01 11.57
C ARG A 348 4.35 9.96 12.11
N LEU A 349 4.66 8.91 11.37
CA LEU A 349 5.76 7.99 11.73
C LEU A 349 7.13 8.69 11.56
N ASP A 350 8.19 8.15 12.17
CA ASP A 350 9.53 8.75 12.14
C ASP A 350 10.40 8.25 10.99
N GLY A 351 10.11 7.06 10.47
CA GLY A 351 10.88 6.42 9.40
C GLY A 351 10.10 5.31 8.71
N THR A 352 10.65 4.80 7.63
CA THR A 352 10.22 3.56 6.99
C THR A 352 11.43 2.66 6.79
N LEU A 353 11.20 1.36 6.62
CA LEU A 353 12.19 0.49 5.98
C LEU A 353 12.47 1.04 4.57
N ASP A 354 13.73 1.28 4.25
CA ASP A 354 14.14 1.94 3.00
C ASP A 354 14.19 0.96 1.84
N PHE A 355 13.02 0.39 1.48
CA PHE A 355 12.85 -0.47 0.30
C PHE A 355 13.35 0.19 -0.99
N PRO A 356 13.14 1.50 -1.25
CA PRO A 356 13.71 2.16 -2.42
C PRO A 356 15.24 2.03 -2.47
N LEU A 357 15.94 2.29 -1.36
CA LEU A 357 17.39 2.14 -1.32
C LEU A 357 17.83 0.67 -1.34
N GLN A 358 17.10 -0.24 -0.69
CA GLN A 358 17.41 -1.68 -0.73
C GLN A 358 17.38 -2.21 -2.17
N SER A 359 16.34 -1.86 -2.94
CA SER A 359 16.19 -2.24 -4.35
C SER A 359 17.35 -1.69 -5.19
N ALA A 360 17.68 -0.40 -5.02
CA ALA A 360 18.79 0.22 -5.73
C ALA A 360 20.16 -0.38 -5.34
N ILE A 361 20.37 -0.75 -4.06
CA ILE A 361 21.60 -1.43 -3.62
C ILE A 361 21.69 -2.84 -4.22
N ARG A 362 20.61 -3.64 -4.23
CA ARG A 362 20.60 -4.95 -4.89
C ARG A 362 20.95 -4.81 -6.37
N ASN A 363 20.28 -3.90 -7.08
CA ASN A 363 20.57 -3.67 -8.50
C ASN A 363 22.04 -3.27 -8.73
N TYR A 364 22.59 -2.38 -7.89
CA TYR A 364 23.97 -1.93 -8.03
C TYR A 364 25.01 -2.98 -7.61
N ALA A 365 24.97 -3.45 -6.35
CA ALA A 365 26.02 -4.30 -5.77
C ALA A 365 25.89 -5.77 -6.18
N SER A 366 24.67 -6.29 -6.32
CA SER A 366 24.44 -7.64 -6.83
C SER A 366 24.49 -7.62 -8.36
N ARG A 367 23.51 -7.01 -9.04
CA ARG A 367 23.33 -7.18 -10.50
C ARG A 367 24.30 -6.39 -11.38
N GLY A 368 25.12 -5.51 -10.80
CA GLY A 368 26.07 -4.70 -11.57
C GLY A 368 25.41 -3.55 -12.35
N GLY A 369 24.22 -3.12 -11.93
CA GLY A 369 23.48 -2.00 -12.52
C GLY A 369 24.21 -0.65 -12.43
N PRO A 370 23.74 0.36 -13.17
CA PRO A 370 24.42 1.66 -13.25
C PRO A 370 24.29 2.47 -11.95
N ALA A 371 25.30 3.30 -11.65
CA ALA A 371 25.29 4.22 -10.52
C ALA A 371 24.14 5.27 -10.55
N GLY A 372 23.49 5.47 -11.70
CA GLY A 372 22.39 6.42 -11.87
C GLY A 372 21.11 6.02 -11.12
N ASP A 373 20.91 4.75 -10.83
CA ASP A 373 19.73 4.29 -10.09
C ASP A 373 19.82 4.70 -8.61
N LEU A 374 21.02 4.63 -8.02
CA LEU A 374 21.30 5.19 -6.69
C LEU A 374 21.08 6.71 -6.66
N ALA A 375 21.58 7.43 -7.66
CA ALA A 375 21.37 8.87 -7.78
C ALA A 375 19.88 9.24 -7.83
N THR A 376 19.09 8.45 -8.54
CA THR A 376 17.63 8.64 -8.65
C THR A 376 16.95 8.50 -7.30
N VAL A 377 17.29 7.47 -6.52
CA VAL A 377 16.73 7.28 -5.17
C VAL A 377 17.12 8.43 -4.24
N PHE A 378 18.42 8.77 -4.14
CA PHE A 378 18.88 9.84 -3.25
C PHE A 378 18.34 11.23 -3.64
N ALA A 379 18.08 11.48 -4.93
CA ALA A 379 17.46 12.74 -5.37
C ALA A 379 16.01 12.91 -4.88
N GLN A 380 15.37 11.84 -4.38
CA GLN A 380 14.02 11.87 -3.82
C GLN A 380 13.98 11.99 -2.29
N ASP A 381 15.14 12.06 -1.61
CA ASP A 381 15.23 12.16 -0.14
C ASP A 381 14.41 13.32 0.45
N TYR A 382 14.17 14.38 -0.33
CA TYR A 382 13.35 15.53 0.06
C TYR A 382 11.90 15.16 0.44
N ARG A 383 11.35 14.07 -0.13
CA ARG A 383 9.97 13.64 0.11
C ARG A 383 9.72 13.22 1.55
N TYR A 384 10.74 12.70 2.23
CA TYR A 384 10.65 12.23 3.62
C TYR A 384 10.73 13.36 4.66
N THR A 385 10.88 14.62 4.23
CA THR A 385 11.12 15.74 5.15
C THR A 385 9.86 16.12 5.91
N THR A 386 9.94 16.18 7.24
CA THR A 386 8.90 16.68 8.14
C THR A 386 9.48 17.69 9.14
N ASP A 387 8.64 18.20 10.05
CA ASP A 387 9.07 19.01 11.20
C ASP A 387 9.96 18.25 12.19
N LYS A 388 9.85 16.91 12.26
CA LYS A 388 10.61 16.07 13.20
C LYS A 388 11.69 15.21 12.56
N THR A 389 11.51 14.80 11.30
CA THR A 389 12.33 13.76 10.66
C THR A 389 12.63 14.06 9.17
N ASN A 390 13.51 13.27 8.56
CA ASN A 390 13.87 13.33 7.14
C ASN A 390 14.54 12.00 6.70
N ALA A 391 15.03 11.90 5.47
CA ALA A 391 15.64 10.68 4.91
C ALA A 391 16.77 10.05 5.75
N TYR A 392 17.33 10.74 6.75
CA TYR A 392 18.35 10.19 7.65
C TYR A 392 17.76 9.28 8.75
N SER A 393 16.45 9.32 9.00
CA SER A 393 15.78 8.37 9.90
C SER A 393 15.51 7.01 9.25
N GLN A 394 15.50 6.96 7.91
CA GLN A 394 15.17 5.76 7.15
C GLN A 394 16.03 4.58 7.59
N VAL A 395 15.39 3.43 7.73
CA VAL A 395 16.01 2.20 8.25
C VAL A 395 16.45 1.37 7.05
N THR A 396 17.75 1.37 6.76
CA THR A 396 18.32 0.81 5.53
C THR A 396 18.73 -0.64 5.76
N PHE A 397 18.49 -1.51 4.78
CA PHE A 397 18.71 -2.96 4.92
C PHE A 397 19.06 -3.58 3.57
N LEU A 398 19.54 -4.82 3.57
CA LEU A 398 19.91 -5.56 2.35
C LEU A 398 18.99 -6.75 2.05
N GLY A 399 18.40 -7.33 3.09
CA GLY A 399 17.43 -8.42 3.06
C GLY A 399 16.69 -8.50 4.38
N SER A 400 15.65 -9.35 4.45
CA SER A 400 14.81 -9.50 5.64
C SER A 400 14.23 -10.91 5.76
N HIS A 401 13.38 -11.10 6.76
CA HIS A 401 12.63 -12.34 6.99
C HIS A 401 11.48 -12.57 5.99
N ASP A 402 11.17 -11.58 5.13
CA ASP A 402 10.07 -11.65 4.16
C ASP A 402 10.52 -11.69 2.71
N MET A 403 11.59 -10.96 2.35
CA MET A 403 12.10 -10.94 0.96
C MET A 403 13.25 -11.91 0.70
N GLY A 404 13.77 -12.55 1.76
CA GLY A 404 15.01 -13.31 1.71
C GLY A 404 16.25 -12.46 2.00
N ARG A 405 17.41 -13.13 2.00
CA ARG A 405 18.70 -12.56 2.44
C ARG A 405 19.49 -11.96 1.29
N ILE A 406 20.47 -11.12 1.63
CA ILE A 406 21.44 -10.63 0.64
C ILE A 406 22.19 -11.78 -0.04
N GLY A 407 22.53 -12.84 0.70
CA GLY A 407 23.18 -14.02 0.13
C GLY A 407 22.31 -14.76 -0.89
N PHE A 408 20.99 -14.88 -0.64
CA PHE A 408 20.04 -15.42 -1.61
C PHE A 408 20.02 -14.58 -2.89
N PHE A 409 19.88 -13.26 -2.78
CA PHE A 409 19.89 -12.38 -3.96
C PHE A 409 21.19 -12.50 -4.76
N LEU A 410 22.34 -12.53 -4.10
CA LEU A 410 23.64 -12.65 -4.75
C LEU A 410 23.78 -13.98 -5.52
N LYS A 411 23.36 -15.10 -4.93
CA LYS A 411 23.40 -16.39 -5.61
C LYS A 411 22.42 -16.47 -6.77
N SER A 412 21.20 -15.99 -6.59
CA SER A 412 20.17 -15.98 -7.62
C SER A 412 20.57 -15.10 -8.81
N ASP A 413 21.14 -13.92 -8.54
CA ASP A 413 21.62 -13.01 -9.59
C ASP A 413 22.94 -13.50 -10.24
N HIS A 414 23.69 -14.41 -9.58
CA HIS A 414 24.98 -14.95 -10.07
C HIS A 414 25.14 -16.47 -9.85
N PRO A 415 24.35 -17.31 -10.53
CA PRO A 415 24.33 -18.77 -10.27
C PRO A 415 25.65 -19.50 -10.58
N GLY A 416 26.61 -18.85 -11.24
CA GLY A 416 27.94 -19.38 -11.54
C GLY A 416 29.10 -18.71 -10.80
N ALA A 417 28.83 -17.76 -9.91
CA ALA A 417 29.88 -17.07 -9.15
C ALA A 417 30.44 -17.97 -8.04
N GLY A 418 31.76 -18.00 -7.90
CA GLY A 418 32.41 -18.65 -6.77
C GLY A 418 32.36 -17.80 -5.49
N ASP A 419 32.62 -18.43 -4.35
CA ASP A 419 32.55 -17.81 -3.02
C ASP A 419 33.30 -16.47 -2.91
N ALA A 420 34.53 -16.40 -3.44
CA ALA A 420 35.34 -15.18 -3.38
C ALA A 420 34.72 -13.98 -4.14
N GLU A 421 33.90 -14.23 -5.16
CA GLU A 421 33.13 -13.17 -5.83
C GLU A 421 31.92 -12.77 -5.01
N LEU A 422 31.12 -13.74 -4.55
CA LEU A 422 29.94 -13.50 -3.71
C LEU A 422 30.32 -12.70 -2.45
N LEU A 423 31.39 -13.11 -1.76
CA LEU A 423 31.91 -12.40 -0.58
C LEU A 423 32.31 -10.95 -0.87
N ARG A 424 32.83 -10.64 -2.06
CA ARG A 424 33.17 -9.26 -2.44
C ARG A 424 31.92 -8.41 -2.71
N ARG A 425 30.92 -8.98 -3.37
CA ARG A 425 29.65 -8.31 -3.65
C ARG A 425 28.84 -8.07 -2.38
N ASP A 426 28.82 -9.03 -1.47
CA ASP A 426 28.20 -8.90 -0.15
C ASP A 426 28.85 -7.77 0.66
N ARG A 427 30.19 -7.76 0.73
CA ARG A 427 30.93 -6.66 1.36
C ARG A 427 30.64 -5.31 0.72
N LEU A 428 30.56 -5.24 -0.61
CA LEU A 428 30.22 -4.01 -1.32
C LEU A 428 28.82 -3.50 -0.94
N ALA A 429 27.84 -4.40 -0.84
CA ALA A 429 26.48 -4.05 -0.43
C ALA A 429 26.47 -3.46 1.00
N HIS A 430 27.15 -4.12 1.94
CA HIS A 430 27.33 -3.61 3.31
C HIS A 430 28.09 -2.28 3.38
N GLU A 431 29.16 -2.13 2.59
CA GLU A 431 29.91 -0.87 2.49
C GLU A 431 29.01 0.28 2.02
N LEU A 432 28.22 0.06 0.96
CA LEU A 432 27.31 1.08 0.43
C LEU A 432 26.21 1.45 1.43
N MET A 433 25.62 0.46 2.11
CA MET A 433 24.60 0.70 3.14
C MET A 433 25.15 1.49 4.33
N PHE A 434 26.33 1.12 4.85
CA PHE A 434 26.93 1.77 6.03
C PHE A 434 27.48 3.17 5.77
N LEU A 435 27.94 3.44 4.54
CA LEU A 435 28.58 4.70 4.20
C LEU A 435 27.58 5.75 3.68
N SER A 436 26.38 5.33 3.26
CA SER A 436 25.26 6.20 2.87
C SER A 436 24.52 6.76 4.09
N ARG A 437 23.50 7.60 3.86
CA ARG A 437 22.59 8.10 4.92
C ARG A 437 21.58 7.02 5.37
N GLY A 438 21.09 7.16 6.61
CA GLY A 438 20.12 6.25 7.22
C GLY A 438 20.71 5.40 8.33
N ASN A 439 19.89 4.50 8.87
CA ASN A 439 20.23 3.61 9.97
C ASN A 439 20.34 2.16 9.44
N PRO A 440 21.56 1.60 9.27
CA PRO A 440 21.74 0.26 8.71
C PRO A 440 21.22 -0.84 9.65
N VAL A 441 20.54 -1.82 9.06
CA VAL A 441 20.09 -3.07 9.67
C VAL A 441 20.98 -4.20 9.19
N ILE A 442 21.47 -5.00 10.14
CA ILE A 442 22.00 -6.34 9.86
C ILE A 442 20.91 -7.33 10.22
N TYR A 443 20.49 -8.17 9.26
CA TYR A 443 19.59 -9.28 9.55
C TYR A 443 20.43 -10.46 10.07
N SER A 444 20.03 -11.04 11.19
CA SER A 444 20.83 -12.07 11.87
C SER A 444 21.19 -13.22 10.92
N GLY A 445 22.49 -13.46 10.74
CA GLY A 445 23.03 -14.48 9.83
C GLY A 445 23.75 -13.88 8.62
N ASP A 446 23.42 -12.65 8.21
CA ASP A 446 24.11 -11.98 7.10
C ASP A 446 25.61 -11.79 7.42
N GLU A 447 25.95 -11.50 8.68
CA GLU A 447 27.34 -11.39 9.13
C GLU A 447 28.09 -12.73 9.16
N GLN A 448 27.38 -13.84 9.01
CA GLN A 448 27.87 -15.22 8.94
C GLN A 448 27.75 -15.83 7.54
N GLY A 449 27.31 -15.05 6.54
CA GLY A 449 27.24 -15.49 5.15
C GLY A 449 26.01 -16.33 4.81
N PHE A 450 24.94 -16.29 5.61
CA PHE A 450 23.73 -17.05 5.31
C PHE A 450 23.17 -16.66 3.95
N THR A 451 22.79 -17.65 3.13
CA THR A 451 22.22 -17.37 1.81
C THR A 451 20.74 -17.68 1.77
N GLY A 452 20.37 -18.92 2.05
CA GLY A 452 19.01 -19.39 1.92
C GLY A 452 18.56 -19.61 0.49
N ALA A 453 17.45 -20.35 0.37
CA ALA A 453 16.90 -20.79 -0.91
C ALA A 453 15.77 -19.88 -1.43
N GLY A 454 15.43 -18.81 -0.71
CA GLY A 454 14.28 -17.97 -1.05
C GLY A 454 13.91 -16.98 0.05
N ASP A 455 12.64 -16.60 0.00
CA ASP A 455 11.95 -15.71 0.92
C ASP A 455 11.31 -16.46 2.11
N ASP A 456 10.61 -15.73 2.99
CA ASP A 456 9.82 -16.28 4.10
C ASP A 456 10.58 -17.37 4.89
N VAL A 457 10.05 -18.60 4.96
CA VAL A 457 10.65 -19.71 5.71
C VAL A 457 12.04 -20.12 5.20
N TYR A 458 12.40 -19.78 3.95
CA TYR A 458 13.73 -20.03 3.38
C TYR A 458 14.74 -18.93 3.71
N GLY A 459 14.30 -17.80 4.24
CA GLY A 459 15.13 -16.71 4.77
C GLY A 459 15.27 -16.72 6.30
N ARG A 460 14.76 -17.74 7.00
CA ARG A 460 14.63 -17.76 8.48
C ARG A 460 15.49 -18.84 9.17
N GLN A 461 16.65 -19.15 8.61
CA GLN A 461 17.63 -20.11 9.19
C GLN A 461 17.97 -19.77 10.64
N SER A 462 18.23 -20.81 11.44
CA SER A 462 18.68 -20.66 12.82
C SER A 462 20.15 -20.25 12.90
N MET A 463 20.46 -19.32 13.81
CA MET A 463 21.84 -18.95 14.18
C MET A 463 22.51 -20.00 15.07
N PHE A 464 21.74 -20.89 15.71
CA PHE A 464 22.24 -22.08 16.38
C PHE A 464 22.15 -23.31 15.48
N ALA A 465 22.81 -24.41 15.85
CA ALA A 465 22.83 -25.64 15.06
C ALA A 465 21.42 -26.13 14.64
N SER A 466 21.17 -26.14 13.34
CA SER A 466 19.91 -26.53 12.71
C SER A 466 19.78 -28.05 12.57
N LYS A 467 18.54 -28.53 12.52
CA LYS A 467 18.18 -29.90 12.11
C LYS A 467 17.30 -29.94 10.86
N VAL A 468 17.02 -28.78 10.26
CA VAL A 468 16.21 -28.66 9.05
C VAL A 468 17.05 -29.03 7.84
N ALA A 469 16.62 -30.03 7.07
CA ALA A 469 17.37 -30.51 5.90
C ALA A 469 17.70 -29.40 4.90
N ASP A 470 16.73 -28.56 4.55
CA ASP A 470 16.92 -27.43 3.62
C ASP A 470 17.96 -26.42 4.11
N TYR A 471 18.05 -26.20 5.43
CA TYR A 471 19.05 -25.29 5.99
C TYR A 471 20.43 -25.93 6.02
N LEU A 472 20.52 -27.24 6.22
CA LEU A 472 21.80 -27.96 6.22
C LEU A 472 22.45 -28.02 4.82
N ASP A 473 21.67 -27.82 3.77
CA ASP A 473 22.11 -27.73 2.36
C ASP A 473 22.45 -26.30 1.92
N ASP A 474 22.27 -25.30 2.80
CA ASP A 474 22.61 -23.89 2.51
C ASP A 474 24.13 -23.68 2.56
N ASP A 475 24.71 -23.38 1.41
CA ASP A 475 26.13 -23.05 1.24
C ASP A 475 26.41 -21.59 1.65
N GLU A 476 27.22 -21.36 2.66
CA GLU A 476 27.38 -20.06 3.29
C GLU A 476 28.53 -19.25 2.67
N ILE A 477 28.32 -17.95 2.46
CA ILE A 477 29.33 -17.07 1.83
C ILE A 477 30.48 -16.78 2.80
N GLY A 478 31.70 -17.10 2.40
CA GLY A 478 32.94 -16.76 3.07
C GLY A 478 33.36 -17.76 4.16
N THR A 479 32.77 -18.95 4.19
CA THR A 479 33.06 -20.00 5.17
C THR A 479 32.73 -21.39 4.62
N GLU A 480 33.40 -22.42 5.17
CA GLU A 480 33.09 -23.84 4.91
C GLU A 480 32.22 -24.43 6.04
N ARG A 481 31.76 -23.58 6.97
CA ARG A 481 30.81 -23.97 8.01
C ARG A 481 29.46 -24.28 7.33
N THR A 482 28.69 -25.15 7.95
CA THR A 482 27.28 -25.36 7.61
C THR A 482 26.40 -25.03 8.81
N HIS A 483 25.09 -24.95 8.58
CA HIS A 483 24.08 -24.80 9.63
C HIS A 483 24.06 -25.95 10.66
N ALA A 484 24.86 -27.02 10.50
CA ALA A 484 24.99 -28.09 11.49
C ALA A 484 25.68 -27.66 12.81
N SER A 485 26.18 -26.42 12.88
CA SER A 485 26.86 -25.86 14.06
C SER A 485 26.48 -24.40 14.26
N ASP A 486 26.59 -23.92 15.49
CA ASP A 486 26.31 -22.53 15.87
C ASP A 486 27.09 -21.50 15.03
N ALA A 487 26.40 -20.45 14.59
CA ALA A 487 26.89 -19.40 13.70
C ALA A 487 27.20 -18.09 14.47
N TYR A 488 28.13 -18.12 15.42
CA TYR A 488 28.58 -16.91 16.15
C TYR A 488 30.08 -16.63 15.98
N ASP A 489 30.65 -16.92 14.81
CA ASP A 489 32.08 -16.73 14.57
C ASP A 489 32.42 -15.26 14.33
N VAL A 490 33.01 -14.62 15.35
CA VAL A 490 33.51 -13.24 15.28
C VAL A 490 34.72 -13.05 14.34
N ARG A 491 35.29 -14.15 13.84
CA ARG A 491 36.39 -14.15 12.88
C ARG A 491 35.88 -14.20 11.44
N HIS A 492 34.58 -14.45 11.22
CA HIS A 492 33.97 -14.53 9.90
C HIS A 492 34.30 -13.27 9.08
N PRO A 493 34.66 -13.42 7.79
CA PRO A 493 35.05 -12.29 6.94
C PRO A 493 34.01 -11.17 6.83
N LEU A 494 32.70 -11.49 6.88
CA LEU A 494 31.63 -10.48 6.87
C LEU A 494 31.48 -9.81 8.24
N TYR A 495 31.42 -10.57 9.33
CA TYR A 495 31.43 -10.04 10.70
C TYR A 495 32.54 -9.01 10.91
N ARG A 496 33.78 -9.34 10.53
CA ARG A 496 34.93 -8.42 10.69
C ARG A 496 34.82 -7.16 9.83
N SER A 497 34.28 -7.28 8.62
CA SER A 497 34.06 -6.13 7.73
C SER A 497 32.99 -5.19 8.29
N ILE A 498 31.85 -5.74 8.72
CA ILE A 498 30.75 -4.99 9.36
C ILE A 498 31.25 -4.30 10.63
N ALA A 499 31.96 -5.02 11.51
CA ALA A 499 32.54 -4.43 12.73
C ALA A 499 33.54 -3.31 12.42
N ALA A 500 34.32 -3.42 11.34
CA ALA A 500 35.24 -2.38 10.90
C ALA A 500 34.51 -1.13 10.38
N LEU A 501 33.42 -1.29 9.61
CA LEU A 501 32.55 -0.20 9.16
C LEU A 501 31.88 0.51 10.34
N SER A 502 31.38 -0.27 11.30
CA SER A 502 30.78 0.23 12.55
C SER A 502 31.77 1.07 13.34
N LYS A 503 33.01 0.59 13.50
CA LYS A 503 34.11 1.34 14.13
C LYS A 503 34.48 2.60 13.35
N LEU A 504 34.47 2.54 12.01
CA LEU A 504 34.76 3.68 11.15
C LEU A 504 33.72 4.80 11.33
N ARG A 505 32.41 4.46 11.33
CA ARG A 505 31.30 5.40 11.58
C ARG A 505 31.39 5.98 12.98
N LYS A 506 31.62 5.16 14.02
CA LYS A 506 31.79 5.62 15.40
C LYS A 506 32.95 6.61 15.56
N ALA A 507 34.07 6.36 14.90
CA ALA A 507 35.24 7.25 14.94
C ALA A 507 35.07 8.52 14.09
N ASN A 508 34.12 8.53 13.15
CA ASN A 508 33.87 9.64 12.23
C ASN A 508 32.37 9.87 12.06
N PRO A 509 31.69 10.52 13.03
CA PRO A 509 30.23 10.63 13.05
C PRO A 509 29.59 11.23 11.79
N ALA A 510 30.33 12.04 11.03
CA ALA A 510 29.87 12.56 9.74
C ALA A 510 29.51 11.44 8.73
N LEU A 511 30.09 10.25 8.84
CA LEU A 511 29.74 9.08 8.02
C LEU A 511 28.44 8.40 8.48
N ALA A 512 27.90 8.75 9.66
CA ALA A 512 26.61 8.26 10.11
C ALA A 512 25.49 9.23 9.69
N ASP A 513 25.58 10.51 10.07
CA ASP A 513 24.50 11.49 9.86
C ASP A 513 24.94 12.82 9.20
N GLY A 514 26.19 12.95 8.78
CA GLY A 514 26.67 14.14 8.08
C GLY A 514 25.95 14.34 6.75
N VAL A 515 25.84 15.60 6.31
CA VAL A 515 25.18 15.99 5.05
C VAL A 515 25.73 15.16 3.90
N GLN A 516 24.88 14.36 3.26
CA GLN A 516 25.20 13.62 2.05
C GLN A 516 24.96 14.49 0.83
N LYS A 517 25.99 14.64 -0.02
CA LYS A 517 25.89 15.36 -1.28
C LYS A 517 26.51 14.53 -2.39
N GLU A 518 25.73 14.25 -3.42
CA GLU A 518 26.25 13.58 -4.61
C GLU A 518 27.38 14.37 -5.28
N LEU A 519 28.43 13.66 -5.68
CA LEU A 519 29.58 14.19 -6.40
C LEU A 519 29.71 13.61 -7.81
N TYR A 520 29.31 12.35 -8.01
CA TYR A 520 29.47 11.61 -9.25
C TYR A 520 28.54 10.39 -9.30
N ALA A 521 27.87 10.17 -10.43
CA ALA A 521 27.08 8.97 -10.70
C ALA A 521 27.19 8.63 -12.18
N LYS A 522 28.10 7.72 -12.54
CA LYS A 522 28.29 7.30 -13.94
C LYS A 522 28.88 5.90 -14.02
N ASP A 523 28.35 5.12 -14.97
CA ASP A 523 28.75 3.73 -15.21
C ASP A 523 28.75 2.93 -13.90
N SER A 524 29.88 2.34 -13.52
CA SER A 524 30.03 1.55 -12.32
C SER A 524 30.37 2.33 -11.06
N VAL A 525 30.58 3.66 -11.12
CA VAL A 525 31.07 4.45 -9.97
C VAL A 525 30.01 5.41 -9.46
N TYR A 526 29.69 5.29 -8.17
CA TYR A 526 28.89 6.25 -7.42
C TYR A 526 29.78 6.93 -6.35
N ALA A 527 29.70 8.24 -6.21
CA ALA A 527 30.47 8.98 -5.21
C ALA A 527 29.70 10.15 -4.62
N PHE A 528 29.88 10.35 -3.32
CA PHE A 528 29.22 11.41 -2.55
C PHE A 528 30.14 11.94 -1.46
N SER A 529 29.90 13.16 -1.00
CA SER A 529 30.52 13.70 0.20
C SER A 529 29.62 13.54 1.41
N ARG A 530 30.25 13.34 2.58
CA ARG A 530 29.62 13.41 3.89
C ARG A 530 30.24 14.57 4.66
N THR A 531 29.46 15.58 5.03
CA THR A 531 29.96 16.78 5.72
C THR A 531 29.41 16.89 7.14
N GLY A 532 30.31 17.01 8.12
CA GLY A 532 29.97 17.11 9.54
C GLY A 532 31.18 17.51 10.38
N GLY A 533 30.97 18.12 11.55
CA GLY A 533 32.06 18.58 12.42
C GLY A 533 33.02 19.59 11.75
N GLY A 534 32.54 20.31 10.73
CA GLY A 534 33.32 21.26 9.93
C GLY A 534 34.32 20.61 8.97
N ARG A 535 34.18 19.32 8.65
CA ARG A 535 35.06 18.58 7.73
C ARG A 535 34.23 17.85 6.67
N GLU A 536 34.87 17.66 5.52
CA GLU A 536 34.35 16.90 4.40
C GLU A 536 35.00 15.51 4.37
N TYR A 537 34.18 14.51 4.09
CA TYR A 537 34.58 13.14 3.79
C TYR A 537 34.09 12.82 2.39
N VAL A 538 34.90 12.15 1.58
CA VAL A 538 34.52 11.67 0.25
C VAL A 538 34.41 10.16 0.31
N VAL A 539 33.25 9.65 -0.11
CA VAL A 539 32.98 8.23 -0.30
C VAL A 539 32.85 7.98 -1.80
N ALA A 540 33.49 6.93 -2.29
CA ALA A 540 33.34 6.48 -3.67
C ALA A 540 33.24 4.95 -3.67
N VAL A 541 32.27 4.40 -4.41
CA VAL A 541 32.01 2.97 -4.54
C VAL A 541 32.09 2.56 -6.01
N ASN A 542 32.48 1.31 -6.27
CA ASN A 542 32.62 0.78 -7.62
C ASN A 542 32.16 -0.68 -7.69
N ASN A 543 31.11 -0.96 -8.47
CA ASN A 543 30.59 -2.31 -8.67
C ASN A 543 31.20 -3.06 -9.87
N ALA A 544 32.16 -2.46 -10.60
CA ALA A 544 32.86 -3.18 -11.65
C ALA A 544 33.86 -4.19 -11.08
N SER A 545 34.13 -5.25 -11.84
CA SER A 545 35.17 -6.25 -11.57
C SER A 545 36.61 -5.71 -11.74
N ALA A 546 36.75 -4.48 -12.24
CA ALA A 546 38.02 -3.77 -12.37
C ALA A 546 37.99 -2.43 -11.62
N ALA A 547 39.15 -2.00 -11.12
CA ALA A 547 39.29 -0.69 -10.51
C ALA A 547 39.01 0.44 -11.53
N LYS A 548 38.47 1.56 -11.04
CA LYS A 548 38.14 2.74 -11.85
C LYS A 548 38.72 3.99 -11.23
N THR A 549 39.31 4.85 -12.06
CA THR A 549 39.80 6.16 -11.63
C THR A 549 38.83 7.25 -12.10
N VAL A 550 38.41 8.11 -11.18
CA VAL A 550 37.47 9.20 -11.43
C VAL A 550 37.96 10.52 -10.82
N GLU A 551 37.55 11.64 -11.41
CA GLU A 551 37.77 12.98 -10.85
C GLU A 551 36.52 13.49 -10.14
N LEU A 552 36.62 13.68 -8.82
CA LEU A 552 35.50 14.05 -7.97
C LEU A 552 35.59 15.52 -7.57
N PRO A 553 34.52 16.33 -7.74
CA PRO A 553 34.45 17.68 -7.18
C PRO A 553 34.44 17.62 -5.65
N VAL A 554 35.11 18.56 -4.98
CA VAL A 554 35.16 18.66 -3.51
C VAL A 554 34.97 20.09 -3.03
N GLU A 555 34.37 20.25 -1.85
CA GLU A 555 34.14 21.56 -1.23
C GLU A 555 35.42 22.15 -0.62
N SER A 556 36.38 21.31 -0.23
CA SER A 556 37.65 21.69 0.42
C SER A 556 38.68 22.43 -0.49
N ARG A 557 38.26 23.52 -1.16
CA ARG A 557 39.06 24.28 -2.16
C ARG A 557 40.32 24.96 -1.60
N GLY A 558 41.41 24.89 -2.35
CA GLY A 558 42.59 25.76 -2.20
C GLY A 558 43.54 25.45 -1.04
N SER A 559 43.64 24.17 -0.62
CA SER A 559 44.75 23.57 0.17
C SER A 559 44.44 22.12 0.59
N GLY A 560 43.21 21.62 0.35
CA GLY A 560 42.68 20.36 0.85
C GLY A 560 43.53 19.13 0.50
N LYS A 561 44.29 18.67 1.47
CA LYS A 561 44.86 17.32 1.46
C LYS A 561 43.79 16.38 2.00
N PHE A 562 43.61 15.25 1.35
CA PHE A 562 42.75 14.16 1.79
C PHE A 562 43.63 12.99 2.24
N ARG A 563 43.17 12.26 3.25
CA ARG A 563 43.80 11.01 3.71
C ARG A 563 42.77 9.89 3.62
N PHE A 564 43.17 8.74 3.11
CA PHE A 564 42.34 7.54 3.14
C PHE A 564 42.11 7.06 4.59
N LEU A 565 40.87 6.74 4.89
CA LEU A 565 40.42 6.09 6.12
C LEU A 565 40.01 4.64 5.87
N TYR A 566 39.56 4.32 4.66
CA TYR A 566 39.06 3.00 4.26
C TYR A 566 39.35 2.75 2.77
N GLY A 567 39.57 1.49 2.38
CA GLY A 567 39.67 1.04 0.98
C GLY A 567 40.90 1.49 0.19
N GLY A 568 41.79 2.28 0.80
CA GLY A 568 42.97 2.83 0.13
C GLY A 568 44.02 3.33 1.12
N SER A 569 45.13 3.86 0.61
CA SER A 569 46.25 4.33 1.43
C SER A 569 46.86 5.62 0.88
N GLY A 570 47.63 6.31 1.72
CA GLY A 570 48.32 7.54 1.34
C GLY A 570 47.45 8.80 1.43
N LYS A 571 47.81 9.81 0.62
CA LYS A 571 47.19 11.15 0.62
C LYS A 571 46.91 11.58 -0.81
N VAL A 572 45.76 12.21 -1.02
CA VAL A 572 45.38 12.85 -2.29
C VAL A 572 45.35 14.35 -2.09
N ARG A 573 45.70 15.13 -3.10
CA ARG A 573 45.65 16.60 -3.05
C ARG A 573 44.59 17.10 -4.02
N ALA A 574 43.71 17.97 -3.53
CA ALA A 574 42.77 18.66 -4.40
C ALA A 574 43.50 19.64 -5.33
N LYS A 575 43.22 19.55 -6.63
CA LYS A 575 43.64 20.48 -7.69
C LYS A 575 42.38 21.11 -8.28
N ASP A 576 42.29 22.44 -8.30
CA ASP A 576 41.14 23.19 -8.83
C ASP A 576 39.77 22.75 -8.28
N GLY A 577 39.74 22.31 -7.01
CA GLY A 577 38.53 21.84 -6.35
C GLY A 577 38.09 20.44 -6.77
N ARG A 578 38.97 19.65 -7.37
CA ARG A 578 38.76 18.24 -7.70
C ARG A 578 39.85 17.35 -7.09
N ILE A 579 39.51 16.10 -6.80
CA ILE A 579 40.47 15.05 -6.45
C ILE A 579 40.35 13.89 -7.44
N GLU A 580 41.49 13.33 -7.84
CA GLU A 580 41.52 12.08 -8.60
C GLU A 580 41.55 10.92 -7.60
N VAL A 581 40.64 9.95 -7.77
CA VAL A 581 40.49 8.81 -6.87
C VAL A 581 40.36 7.53 -7.68
N THR A 582 41.22 6.55 -7.41
CA THR A 582 41.06 5.18 -7.88
C THR A 582 40.25 4.39 -6.87
N VAL A 583 39.08 3.91 -7.30
CA VAL A 583 38.18 3.06 -6.53
C VAL A 583 38.46 1.60 -6.91
N PRO A 584 38.79 0.71 -5.97
CA PRO A 584 39.05 -0.70 -6.25
C PRO A 584 37.83 -1.40 -6.89
N ALA A 585 38.07 -2.57 -7.50
CA ALA A 585 36.98 -3.42 -7.99
C ALA A 585 36.10 -3.92 -6.83
N LEU A 586 34.77 -3.92 -7.02
CA LEU A 586 33.78 -4.42 -6.05
C LEU A 586 34.02 -3.93 -4.61
N SER A 587 34.31 -2.63 -4.45
CA SER A 587 34.61 -2.06 -3.13
C SER A 587 34.43 -0.53 -3.11
N SER A 588 34.68 0.04 -1.94
CA SER A 588 34.57 1.45 -1.63
C SER A 588 35.86 2.04 -1.10
N VAL A 589 35.99 3.36 -1.19
CA VAL A 589 37.03 4.15 -0.52
C VAL A 589 36.41 5.27 0.28
N VAL A 590 37.04 5.59 1.42
CA VAL A 590 36.67 6.74 2.24
C VAL A 590 37.89 7.62 2.45
N LEU A 591 37.78 8.89 2.08
CA LEU A 591 38.80 9.90 2.29
C LEU A 591 38.29 10.99 3.21
N ARG A 592 39.15 11.49 4.10
CA ARG A 592 38.83 12.63 4.97
C ARG A 592 39.69 13.84 4.63
N ALA A 593 39.07 15.00 4.50
CA ALA A 593 39.77 16.27 4.38
C ALA A 593 40.62 16.54 5.65
N GLN A 594 41.89 16.87 5.46
CA GLN A 594 42.82 17.19 6.55
C GLN A 594 42.57 18.59 7.13
N ASN A 595 41.99 19.50 6.34
CA ASN A 595 41.64 20.84 6.78
C ASN A 595 40.14 20.93 7.06
N LYS A 596 39.75 21.86 7.95
CA LYS A 596 38.34 22.23 8.12
C LYS A 596 37.87 23.01 6.89
N LEU A 597 36.58 22.92 6.60
CA LEU A 597 35.94 23.71 5.55
C LEU A 597 36.02 25.20 5.91
N LYS A 598 36.27 26.04 4.90
CA LYS A 598 36.47 27.49 5.10
C LYS A 598 35.17 28.17 5.50
N ARG A 599 35.25 29.25 6.27
CA ARG A 599 34.08 30.08 6.56
C ARG A 599 33.53 30.67 5.25
N PRO A 600 32.20 30.65 5.01
CA PRO A 600 31.62 31.24 3.80
C PRO A 600 31.94 32.73 3.68
N SER A 601 32.36 33.18 2.49
CA SER A 601 32.61 34.60 2.19
C SER A 601 31.39 35.31 1.61
N VAL A 602 30.54 34.60 0.88
CA VAL A 602 29.28 35.10 0.30
C VAL A 602 28.21 35.12 1.39
N ARG A 603 27.37 36.16 1.44
CA ARG A 603 26.21 36.20 2.36
C ARG A 603 25.16 35.16 1.94
N PRO A 604 24.41 34.56 2.89
CA PRO A 604 23.32 33.66 2.53
C PRO A 604 22.24 34.39 1.74
N SER A 605 21.60 33.67 0.83
CA SER A 605 20.46 34.12 0.02
C SER A 605 19.52 32.95 -0.20
N VAL A 606 18.21 33.19 -0.30
CA VAL A 606 17.24 32.16 -0.67
C VAL A 606 16.12 32.77 -1.52
N SER A 607 15.74 32.09 -2.59
CA SER A 607 14.47 32.32 -3.29
C SER A 607 13.55 31.11 -3.08
N LEU A 608 12.25 31.33 -3.26
CA LEU A 608 11.21 30.34 -2.98
C LEU A 608 10.20 30.35 -4.11
N GLN A 609 9.88 29.17 -4.61
CA GLN A 609 8.84 28.94 -5.61
C GLN A 609 7.69 28.20 -4.94
N ALA A 610 6.57 28.92 -4.74
CA ALA A 610 5.32 28.35 -4.27
C ALA A 610 4.68 27.45 -5.37
N PRO A 611 3.76 26.56 -4.99
CA PRO A 611 2.95 25.82 -5.95
C PRO A 611 2.14 26.77 -6.86
N GLU A 612 1.75 26.28 -8.03
CA GLU A 612 0.88 27.02 -8.94
C GLU A 612 -0.48 27.35 -8.28
N ALA A 613 -1.12 28.43 -8.75
CA ALA A 613 -2.45 28.79 -8.27
C ALA A 613 -3.45 27.70 -8.67
N GLY A 614 -4.37 27.36 -7.76
CA GLY A 614 -5.27 26.22 -7.96
C GLY A 614 -4.72 24.90 -7.40
N ALA A 615 -3.70 24.97 -6.53
CA ALA A 615 -3.10 23.82 -5.87
C ALA A 615 -4.11 22.96 -5.09
N THR A 616 -4.08 21.65 -5.30
CA THR A 616 -4.87 20.64 -4.57
C THR A 616 -3.99 19.41 -4.31
N GLY A 617 -4.37 18.57 -3.33
CA GLY A 617 -3.63 17.35 -3.00
C GLY A 617 -2.20 17.62 -2.52
N THR A 618 -1.27 16.74 -2.91
CA THR A 618 0.15 16.83 -2.50
C THR A 618 0.92 17.74 -3.46
N VAL A 619 1.46 18.83 -2.93
CA VAL A 619 2.23 19.82 -3.70
C VAL A 619 3.70 19.83 -3.31
N THR A 620 4.55 20.28 -4.23
CA THR A 620 5.99 20.45 -4.00
C THR A 620 6.36 21.92 -3.99
N ILE A 621 7.14 22.33 -2.99
CA ILE A 621 7.69 23.68 -2.84
C ILE A 621 9.20 23.61 -3.05
N SER A 622 9.74 24.48 -3.90
CA SER A 622 11.18 24.51 -4.20
C SER A 622 11.83 25.76 -3.63
N ALA A 623 12.96 25.60 -2.95
CA ALA A 623 13.80 26.70 -2.50
C ALA A 623 15.15 26.67 -3.25
N ASP A 624 15.69 27.83 -3.60
CA ASP A 624 17.04 27.94 -4.14
C ASP A 624 17.91 28.77 -3.18
N PRO A 625 18.88 28.17 -2.47
CA PRO A 625 19.77 28.89 -1.58
C PRO A 625 20.87 29.67 -2.34
N GLY A 626 20.82 29.74 -3.67
CA GLY A 626 21.79 30.42 -4.51
C GLY A 626 23.21 29.92 -4.27
N ARG A 627 24.14 30.84 -3.99
CA ARG A 627 25.55 30.53 -3.74
C ARG A 627 25.89 30.32 -2.26
N THR A 628 24.90 30.05 -1.42
CA THR A 628 25.09 29.85 0.02
C THR A 628 25.88 28.58 0.30
N ALA A 629 27.07 28.70 0.90
CA ALA A 629 27.94 27.56 1.17
C ALA A 629 27.49 26.78 2.41
N GLY A 630 27.30 25.45 2.24
CA GLY A 630 26.77 24.57 3.29
C GLY A 630 25.35 24.95 3.70
N ALA A 631 24.51 25.31 2.72
CA ALA A 631 23.16 25.79 2.97
C ALA A 631 22.31 24.71 3.64
N ARG A 632 21.55 25.13 4.65
CA ARG A 632 20.39 24.41 5.17
C ARG A 632 19.18 25.31 5.07
N VAL A 633 18.14 24.86 4.40
CA VAL A 633 16.87 25.58 4.25
C VAL A 633 15.84 24.96 5.18
N VAL A 634 15.21 25.76 6.01
CA VAL A 634 14.04 25.38 6.82
C VAL A 634 12.81 26.05 6.23
N LEU A 635 11.77 25.27 5.94
CA LEU A 635 10.52 25.77 5.34
C LEU A 635 9.37 25.67 6.34
N ALA A 636 8.52 26.69 6.37
CA ALA A 636 7.23 26.67 7.04
C ALA A 636 6.11 27.10 6.09
N ALA A 637 4.91 26.58 6.33
CA ALA A 637 3.70 26.86 5.56
C ALA A 637 2.53 27.28 6.47
N GLN A 638 1.55 27.98 5.90
CA GLN A 638 0.30 28.35 6.52
C GLN A 638 -0.84 28.17 5.50
N VAL A 639 -1.91 27.51 5.94
CA VAL A 639 -3.17 27.36 5.18
C VAL A 639 -4.21 28.32 5.75
N GLY A 640 -4.79 29.19 4.90
CA GLY A 640 -5.77 30.18 5.28
C GLY A 640 -5.25 31.14 6.34
N ASN A 641 -5.96 31.27 7.46
CA ASN A 641 -5.52 32.03 8.64
C ASN A 641 -5.11 31.11 9.80
N GLY A 642 -4.80 29.85 9.50
CA GLY A 642 -4.34 28.85 10.48
C GLY A 642 -2.96 29.16 11.05
N ARG A 643 -2.47 28.24 11.89
CA ARG A 643 -1.12 28.34 12.46
C ARG A 643 -0.05 28.05 11.39
N TRP A 644 1.09 28.72 11.50
CA TRP A 644 2.28 28.35 10.74
C TRP A 644 2.80 27.00 11.24
N GLN A 645 3.09 26.10 10.31
CA GLN A 645 3.65 24.78 10.56
C GLN A 645 4.99 24.67 9.84
N THR A 646 6.00 24.13 10.52
CA THR A 646 7.27 23.77 9.87
C THR A 646 7.00 22.57 8.95
N LEU A 647 7.40 22.66 7.68
CA LEU A 647 7.37 21.52 6.76
C LEU A 647 8.66 20.70 6.86
N GLY A 648 9.77 21.33 7.24
CA GLY A 648 10.99 20.63 7.62
C GLY A 648 12.27 21.33 7.20
N SER A 649 13.38 20.59 7.20
CA SER A 649 14.72 21.10 6.93
C SER A 649 15.45 20.28 5.86
N ALA A 650 15.87 20.93 4.77
CA ALA A 650 16.69 20.36 3.70
C ALA A 650 18.10 20.96 3.71
N ASP A 651 19.14 20.13 3.57
CA ASP A 651 20.54 20.56 3.71
C ASP A 651 21.45 20.15 2.55
N HIS A 652 20.84 19.58 1.51
CA HIS A 652 21.47 19.25 0.25
C HIS A 652 20.45 19.44 -0.88
N ALA A 653 20.95 19.55 -2.11
CA ALA A 653 20.08 19.65 -3.27
C ALA A 653 19.52 18.27 -3.64
N PRO A 654 18.27 18.19 -4.15
CA PRO A 654 17.35 19.30 -4.39
C PRO A 654 16.72 19.85 -3.09
N TYR A 655 16.69 21.17 -2.91
CA TYR A 655 16.05 21.82 -1.75
C TYR A 655 14.54 21.95 -2.00
N LYS A 656 13.84 20.83 -1.89
CA LYS A 656 12.40 20.71 -2.09
C LYS A 656 11.71 20.27 -0.80
N PHE A 657 10.41 20.50 -0.74
CA PHE A 657 9.55 20.13 0.39
C PHE A 657 8.18 19.72 -0.14
N THR A 658 7.51 18.81 0.54
CA THR A 658 6.16 18.35 0.23
C THR A 658 5.15 18.92 1.22
N GLN A 659 3.95 19.22 0.76
CA GLN A 659 2.81 19.56 1.61
C GLN A 659 1.56 18.88 1.07
N LYS A 660 0.82 18.15 1.92
CA LYS A 660 -0.55 17.71 1.62
C LYS A 660 -1.53 18.83 1.94
N ILE A 661 -2.35 19.22 0.96
CA ILE A 661 -3.49 20.11 1.14
C ILE A 661 -4.74 19.21 1.30
N PRO A 662 -5.40 19.22 2.47
CA PRO A 662 -6.62 18.42 2.66
C PRO A 662 -7.74 18.86 1.71
N ASP A 663 -8.54 17.90 1.23
CA ASP A 663 -9.66 18.18 0.31
C ASP A 663 -10.76 19.01 0.97
N SER A 664 -10.79 19.06 2.31
CA SER A 664 -11.67 19.94 3.09
C SER A 664 -11.30 21.42 3.01
N VAL A 665 -10.13 21.77 2.48
CA VAL A 665 -9.70 23.17 2.31
C VAL A 665 -10.40 23.78 1.10
N ALA A 666 -11.24 24.79 1.34
CA ALA A 666 -11.99 25.47 0.29
C ALA A 666 -11.09 26.09 -0.79
N ALA A 667 -11.56 26.10 -2.05
CA ALA A 667 -10.89 26.79 -3.16
C ALA A 667 -10.69 28.28 -2.86
N GLY A 668 -9.57 28.84 -3.34
CA GLY A 668 -9.20 30.23 -3.09
C GLY A 668 -8.64 30.50 -1.69
N THR A 669 -8.44 29.48 -0.86
CA THR A 669 -7.81 29.62 0.44
C THR A 669 -6.33 29.99 0.26
N PRO A 670 -5.83 31.08 0.88
CA PRO A 670 -4.43 31.46 0.78
C PRO A 670 -3.49 30.39 1.34
N LEU A 671 -2.43 30.08 0.60
CA LEU A 671 -1.29 29.29 1.05
C LEU A 671 -0.08 30.22 1.15
N ARG A 672 0.55 30.30 2.32
CA ARG A 672 1.73 31.16 2.54
C ARG A 672 2.91 30.33 3.00
N TYR A 673 4.08 30.66 2.51
CA TYR A 673 5.33 29.94 2.78
C TYR A 673 6.43 30.88 3.23
N LYS A 674 7.28 30.38 4.13
CA LYS A 674 8.48 31.06 4.58
C LYS A 674 9.67 30.11 4.54
N ALA A 675 10.71 30.48 3.81
CA ALA A 675 11.98 29.77 3.82
C ALA A 675 13.03 30.57 4.57
N VAL A 676 13.79 29.90 5.43
CA VAL A 676 14.98 30.45 6.09
C VAL A 676 16.18 29.59 5.71
N VAL A 677 17.14 30.18 5.02
CA VAL A 677 18.43 29.54 4.77
C VAL A 677 19.40 29.88 5.89
N VAL A 678 20.19 28.89 6.32
CA VAL A 678 21.28 28.99 7.28
C VAL A 678 22.55 28.54 6.58
N ASP A 679 23.61 29.36 6.61
CA ASP A 679 24.92 28.96 6.10
C ASP A 679 25.75 28.22 7.17
N ARG A 680 26.90 27.65 6.77
CA ARG A 680 27.83 27.00 7.71
C ARG A 680 28.31 27.90 8.87
N ALA A 681 28.26 29.23 8.71
CA ALA A 681 28.65 30.16 9.77
C ALA A 681 27.48 30.56 10.69
N GLY A 682 26.29 29.99 10.50
CA GLY A 682 25.08 30.30 11.26
C GLY A 682 24.40 31.60 10.85
N ARG A 683 24.80 32.22 9.73
CA ARG A 683 24.13 33.42 9.21
C ARG A 683 22.86 33.01 8.48
N THR A 684 21.81 33.83 8.60
CA THR A 684 20.51 33.55 8.01
C THR A 684 20.14 34.55 6.91
N ALA A 685 19.30 34.09 5.99
CA ALA A 685 18.49 34.92 5.10
C ALA A 685 17.12 34.26 4.92
N SER A 686 16.09 35.03 4.62
CA SER A 686 14.74 34.49 4.48
C SER A 686 13.98 35.13 3.33
N THR A 687 12.95 34.44 2.88
CA THR A 687 12.01 34.92 1.87
C THR A 687 10.62 34.36 2.12
N LEU A 688 9.61 35.00 1.54
CA LEU A 688 8.21 34.59 1.56
C LEU A 688 7.74 34.29 0.14
N ALA A 689 6.77 33.41 0.01
CA ALA A 689 6.00 33.18 -1.20
C ALA A 689 4.58 32.80 -0.83
N ASP A 690 3.62 33.02 -1.73
CA ASP A 690 2.23 32.67 -1.52
C ASP A 690 1.55 32.21 -2.82
N THR A 691 0.44 31.50 -2.67
CA THR A 691 -0.44 31.03 -3.74
C THR A 691 -1.85 30.78 -3.16
N VAL A 692 -2.74 30.18 -3.91
CA VAL A 692 -4.11 29.84 -3.47
C VAL A 692 -4.49 28.41 -3.85
N THR A 693 -5.34 27.79 -3.03
CA THR A 693 -5.89 26.45 -3.30
C THR A 693 -6.86 26.45 -4.49
N GLY A 694 -6.94 25.30 -5.16
CA GLY A 694 -7.96 25.02 -6.17
C GLY A 694 -9.20 24.34 -5.58
N GLN A 695 -10.17 24.06 -6.44
CA GLN A 695 -11.29 23.20 -6.10
C GLN A 695 -10.80 21.75 -6.07
N ALA A 696 -10.85 21.12 -4.89
CA ALA A 696 -10.59 19.68 -4.80
C ALA A 696 -11.56 18.93 -5.72
N PRO A 697 -11.09 17.91 -6.46
CA PRO A 697 -11.96 17.07 -7.27
C PRO A 697 -13.08 16.51 -6.38
N THR A 698 -14.34 16.69 -6.79
CA THR A 698 -15.44 16.00 -6.11
C THR A 698 -15.25 14.49 -6.31
N PRO A 699 -15.28 13.67 -5.26
CA PRO A 699 -15.34 12.23 -5.41
C PRO A 699 -16.48 11.88 -6.36
N LYS A 700 -16.16 11.20 -7.47
CA LYS A 700 -17.19 10.77 -8.40
C LYS A 700 -17.97 9.64 -7.73
N LYS A 701 -19.30 9.74 -7.71
CA LYS A 701 -20.13 8.57 -7.42
C LYS A 701 -19.80 7.47 -8.42
N PRO A 702 -19.75 6.19 -8.02
CA PRO A 702 -19.55 5.10 -8.96
C PRO A 702 -20.61 5.16 -10.06
N THR A 703 -20.16 5.37 -11.29
CA THR A 703 -20.98 5.23 -12.49
C THR A 703 -20.48 4.04 -13.28
N ALA A 704 -21.36 3.41 -14.04
CA ALA A 704 -20.95 2.38 -14.98
C ALA A 704 -20.25 3.12 -16.12
N GLU A 705 -18.95 3.44 -15.94
CA GLU A 705 -18.17 4.18 -16.92
C GLU A 705 -17.99 3.30 -18.15
N ARG A 706 -18.88 3.46 -19.13
CA ARG A 706 -18.78 2.85 -20.46
C ARG A 706 -17.92 3.74 -21.34
N ARG A 707 -16.64 3.84 -20.95
CA ARG A 707 -15.62 4.69 -21.58
C ARG A 707 -15.39 4.30 -23.05
N HIS A 708 -15.58 3.01 -23.35
CA HIS A 708 -15.44 2.45 -24.68
C HIS A 708 -16.69 1.66 -25.07
N VAL A 709 -17.07 1.77 -26.33
CA VAL A 709 -18.05 0.90 -27.00
C VAL A 709 -17.28 -0.01 -27.94
N VAL A 710 -17.29 -1.31 -27.68
CA VAL A 710 -16.58 -2.32 -28.50
C VAL A 710 -17.56 -2.91 -29.52
N VAL A 711 -17.19 -2.87 -30.79
CA VAL A 711 -17.97 -3.44 -31.90
C VAL A 711 -17.22 -4.62 -32.47
N HIS A 712 -17.78 -5.80 -32.26
CA HIS A 712 -17.32 -7.07 -32.81
C HIS A 712 -17.95 -7.32 -34.17
N TYR A 713 -17.11 -7.65 -35.15
CA TYR A 713 -17.50 -7.86 -36.53
C TYR A 713 -17.01 -9.21 -37.02
N HIS A 714 -17.95 -10.11 -37.33
CA HIS A 714 -17.67 -11.43 -37.90
C HIS A 714 -17.81 -11.42 -39.42
N ARG A 715 -16.84 -12.02 -40.10
CA ARG A 715 -16.86 -12.28 -41.54
C ARG A 715 -16.70 -13.77 -41.80
N ALA A 716 -17.47 -14.30 -42.75
CA ALA A 716 -17.42 -15.73 -43.06
C ALA A 716 -16.09 -16.17 -43.70
N ASP A 717 -15.38 -15.25 -44.37
CA ASP A 717 -14.08 -15.52 -45.01
C ASP A 717 -12.86 -15.35 -44.09
N GLY A 718 -13.06 -14.80 -42.88
CA GLY A 718 -11.99 -14.51 -41.92
C GLY A 718 -10.98 -13.44 -42.35
N ASP A 719 -11.20 -12.75 -43.48
CA ASP A 719 -10.32 -11.67 -43.97
C ASP A 719 -10.87 -10.31 -43.58
N TYR A 720 -10.22 -9.67 -42.62
CA TYR A 720 -10.62 -8.36 -42.11
C TYR A 720 -9.67 -7.24 -42.54
N THR A 721 -8.89 -7.46 -43.60
CA THR A 721 -7.95 -6.46 -44.12
C THR A 721 -8.71 -5.29 -44.73
N GLY A 722 -8.32 -4.06 -44.36
CA GLY A 722 -8.91 -2.83 -44.89
C GLY A 722 -10.23 -2.41 -44.21
N LEU A 723 -10.58 -3.01 -43.08
CA LEU A 723 -11.78 -2.65 -42.33
C LEU A 723 -11.58 -1.39 -41.46
N THR A 724 -12.57 -0.50 -41.53
CA THR A 724 -12.69 0.67 -40.67
C THR A 724 -14.13 0.84 -40.24
N LEU A 725 -14.36 1.17 -38.97
CA LEU A 725 -15.66 1.54 -38.45
C LEU A 725 -15.85 3.05 -38.58
N HIS A 726 -16.97 3.47 -39.15
CA HIS A 726 -17.35 4.87 -39.35
C HIS A 726 -18.64 5.18 -38.60
N THR A 727 -18.65 6.24 -37.82
CA THR A 727 -19.86 6.72 -37.13
C THR A 727 -20.48 7.91 -37.86
N ALA A 728 -21.79 8.10 -37.71
CA ALA A 728 -22.53 9.17 -38.40
C ALA A 728 -22.09 10.59 -38.02
N ASN A 729 -21.41 10.76 -36.87
CA ASN A 729 -20.83 12.04 -36.44
C ASN A 729 -19.39 12.27 -36.94
N GLY A 730 -18.85 11.35 -37.76
CA GLY A 730 -17.54 11.47 -38.40
C GLY A 730 -16.38 10.83 -37.64
N THR A 731 -16.60 10.15 -36.51
CA THR A 731 -15.54 9.39 -35.82
C THR A 731 -15.26 8.09 -36.58
N THR A 732 -13.97 7.80 -36.80
CA THR A 732 -13.49 6.55 -37.39
C THR A 732 -12.72 5.73 -36.37
N ALA A 733 -12.87 4.42 -36.38
CA ALA A 733 -12.09 3.49 -35.55
C ALA A 733 -11.57 2.33 -36.39
N ASP A 734 -10.29 2.03 -36.26
CA ASP A 734 -9.67 0.89 -36.92
C ASP A 734 -10.02 -0.40 -36.19
N PHE A 735 -10.18 -1.49 -36.95
CA PHE A 735 -10.27 -2.83 -36.37
C PHE A 735 -8.87 -3.30 -35.99
N SER A 736 -8.54 -3.10 -34.73
CA SER A 736 -7.20 -3.24 -34.16
C SER A 736 -7.01 -4.52 -33.36
N GLY A 737 -8.05 -5.35 -33.17
CA GLY A 737 -7.95 -6.61 -32.44
C GLY A 737 -8.77 -7.75 -33.04
N ARG A 738 -8.55 -8.96 -32.53
CA ARG A 738 -9.29 -10.18 -32.86
C ARG A 738 -9.66 -10.93 -31.59
N ASP A 739 -10.83 -11.54 -31.59
CA ASP A 739 -11.26 -12.51 -30.58
C ASP A 739 -11.88 -13.75 -31.26
N ALA A 740 -12.56 -14.62 -30.50
CA ALA A 740 -13.16 -15.83 -31.05
C ALA A 740 -14.36 -15.56 -31.99
N TYR A 741 -15.00 -14.39 -31.89
CA TYR A 741 -16.09 -14.01 -32.79
C TYR A 741 -15.59 -13.35 -34.06
N GLY A 742 -14.55 -12.52 -34.02
CA GLY A 742 -14.04 -11.88 -35.22
C GLY A 742 -13.09 -10.72 -34.96
N ALA A 743 -13.12 -9.71 -35.83
CA ALA A 743 -12.38 -8.47 -35.61
C ALA A 743 -13.16 -7.56 -34.67
N PHE A 744 -12.49 -6.81 -33.81
CA PHE A 744 -13.16 -5.76 -33.04
C PHE A 744 -12.49 -4.40 -33.20
N ALA A 745 -13.32 -3.36 -33.12
CA ALA A 745 -12.95 -1.96 -33.03
C ALA A 745 -13.59 -1.37 -31.78
N TRP A 746 -13.02 -0.32 -31.21
CA TRP A 746 -13.63 0.40 -30.10
C TRP A 746 -13.80 1.88 -30.42
N LEU A 747 -14.85 2.45 -29.85
CA LEU A 747 -15.18 3.87 -29.91
C LEU A 747 -15.17 4.45 -28.51
N SER A 748 -14.65 5.66 -28.34
CA SER A 748 -14.71 6.39 -27.07
C SER A 748 -15.74 7.52 -27.19
N PRO A 749 -17.04 7.26 -26.90
CA PRO A 749 -18.06 8.28 -26.99
C PRO A 749 -17.87 9.37 -25.93
N ALA A 750 -18.35 10.58 -26.23
CA ALA A 750 -18.42 11.65 -25.24
C ALA A 750 -19.37 11.24 -24.09
N GLU A 751 -19.11 11.74 -22.89
CA GLU A 751 -19.96 11.50 -21.72
C GLU A 751 -21.42 11.89 -22.00
N GLY A 752 -22.37 11.05 -21.59
CA GLY A 752 -23.81 11.26 -21.84
C GLY A 752 -24.30 10.90 -23.25
N THR A 753 -23.46 10.29 -24.10
CA THR A 753 -23.90 9.79 -25.42
C THR A 753 -24.95 8.69 -25.24
N GLY A 754 -26.14 8.89 -25.82
CA GLY A 754 -27.22 7.89 -25.80
C GLY A 754 -27.09 6.82 -26.89
N LYS A 755 -27.15 7.21 -28.16
CA LYS A 755 -27.09 6.27 -29.30
C LYS A 755 -25.98 6.66 -30.28
N ILE A 756 -25.23 5.67 -30.75
CA ILE A 756 -24.24 5.82 -31.81
C ILE A 756 -24.75 5.10 -33.05
N ARG A 757 -24.80 5.82 -34.18
CA ARG A 757 -25.03 5.21 -35.49
C ARG A 757 -23.69 4.95 -36.16
N PHE A 758 -23.48 3.76 -36.70
CA PHE A 758 -22.22 3.35 -37.30
C PHE A 758 -22.37 2.43 -38.51
N THR A 759 -21.34 2.40 -39.35
CA THR A 759 -21.19 1.57 -40.53
C THR A 759 -19.79 0.94 -40.49
N VAL A 760 -19.66 -0.31 -40.93
CA VAL A 760 -18.35 -0.94 -41.15
C VAL A 760 -18.04 -0.79 -42.64
N GLU A 761 -16.88 -0.24 -42.97
CA GLU A 761 -16.41 -0.05 -44.34
C GLU A 761 -15.18 -0.91 -44.59
N ARG A 762 -15.05 -1.40 -45.83
CA ARG A 762 -13.84 -2.04 -46.34
C ARG A 762 -13.30 -1.25 -47.52
N ASP A 763 -12.04 -0.80 -47.43
CA ASP A 763 -11.40 0.00 -48.46
C ASP A 763 -12.26 1.20 -48.92
N GLY A 764 -12.98 1.82 -47.97
CA GLY A 764 -13.89 2.96 -48.20
C GLY A 764 -15.26 2.60 -48.79
N LYS A 765 -15.68 1.33 -48.74
CA LYS A 765 -17.01 0.88 -49.17
C LYS A 765 -17.79 0.25 -48.01
N PRO A 766 -19.04 0.70 -47.73
CA PRO A 766 -19.89 0.11 -46.71
C PRO A 766 -20.17 -1.39 -46.89
N GLU A 767 -20.07 -2.14 -45.81
CA GLU A 767 -20.46 -3.55 -45.71
C GLU A 767 -21.76 -3.69 -44.89
N GLY A 768 -22.89 -3.58 -45.62
CA GLY A 768 -24.23 -3.63 -45.06
C GLY A 768 -24.83 -2.26 -44.74
N ALA A 769 -25.97 -2.27 -44.06
CA ALA A 769 -26.69 -1.07 -43.67
C ALA A 769 -26.06 -0.38 -42.44
N GLU A 770 -26.47 0.87 -42.21
CA GLU A 770 -26.15 1.61 -40.98
C GLU A 770 -26.78 0.89 -39.78
N ARG A 771 -26.01 0.79 -38.70
CA ARG A 771 -26.35 0.11 -37.45
C ARG A 771 -26.45 1.12 -36.32
N VAL A 772 -27.18 0.78 -35.25
CA VAL A 772 -27.35 1.65 -34.08
C VAL A 772 -27.02 0.87 -32.82
N VAL A 773 -26.13 1.41 -31.99
CA VAL A 773 -25.87 0.93 -30.63
C VAL A 773 -26.37 1.97 -29.62
N ASP A 774 -27.07 1.49 -28.59
CA ASP A 774 -27.46 2.30 -27.44
C ASP A 774 -26.43 2.14 -26.33
N VAL A 775 -25.60 3.16 -26.12
CA VAL A 775 -24.46 3.17 -25.19
C VAL A 775 -24.95 3.06 -23.74
N ALA A 776 -26.16 3.53 -23.47
CA ALA A 776 -26.81 3.40 -22.16
C ALA A 776 -27.38 2.00 -21.91
N ALA A 777 -27.53 1.17 -22.95
CA ALA A 777 -27.93 -0.24 -22.82
C ALA A 777 -26.73 -1.21 -22.85
N ALA A 778 -25.78 -1.04 -23.78
CA ALA A 778 -24.63 -1.93 -23.95
C ALA A 778 -23.37 -1.16 -24.40
N GLY A 779 -22.21 -1.53 -23.84
CA GLY A 779 -20.90 -1.03 -24.25
C GLY A 779 -20.08 -2.06 -25.05
N GLU A 780 -20.65 -3.23 -25.37
CA GLU A 780 -20.09 -4.18 -26.33
C GLU A 780 -21.23 -4.73 -27.19
N VAL A 781 -21.02 -4.83 -28.51
CA VAL A 781 -22.02 -5.34 -29.45
C VAL A 781 -21.41 -6.23 -30.53
N TRP A 782 -22.21 -7.16 -31.05
CA TRP A 782 -21.82 -8.11 -32.09
C TRP A 782 -22.63 -7.91 -33.35
N THR A 783 -21.96 -7.88 -34.49
CA THR A 783 -22.57 -7.81 -35.81
C THR A 783 -21.76 -8.63 -36.81
N LYS A 784 -22.36 -8.98 -37.94
CA LYS A 784 -21.71 -9.72 -39.02
C LYS A 784 -21.82 -9.00 -40.36
N GLU A 785 -21.01 -9.44 -41.31
CA GLU A 785 -21.04 -8.89 -42.67
C GLU A 785 -22.45 -8.93 -43.28
N ASN A 786 -22.82 -7.82 -43.94
CA ASN A 786 -24.12 -7.64 -44.60
C ASN A 786 -25.36 -7.76 -43.70
N SER A 787 -25.20 -7.77 -42.37
CA SER A 787 -26.30 -7.75 -41.39
C SER A 787 -26.61 -6.34 -40.90
N ASP A 788 -27.89 -6.02 -40.67
CA ASP A 788 -28.35 -4.83 -39.96
C ASP A 788 -28.57 -5.07 -38.45
N LEU A 789 -28.52 -6.34 -38.02
CA LEU A 789 -28.63 -6.73 -36.62
C LEU A 789 -27.38 -6.37 -35.82
N VAL A 790 -27.62 -5.87 -34.61
CA VAL A 790 -26.61 -5.59 -33.58
C VAL A 790 -27.05 -6.31 -32.31
N ASP A 791 -26.37 -7.39 -31.98
CA ASP A 791 -26.63 -8.14 -30.76
C ASP A 791 -25.93 -7.44 -29.58
N ALA A 792 -26.68 -7.14 -28.53
CA ALA A 792 -26.16 -6.58 -27.27
C ALA A 792 -25.74 -7.67 -26.27
N VAL A 793 -25.94 -8.93 -26.63
CA VAL A 793 -25.62 -10.11 -25.81
C VAL A 793 -24.53 -10.89 -26.54
N ARG A 794 -23.51 -11.28 -25.78
CA ARG A 794 -22.40 -12.10 -26.28
C ARG A 794 -22.90 -13.44 -26.84
N PRO A 795 -22.63 -13.78 -28.12
CA PRO A 795 -23.01 -15.06 -28.71
C PRO A 795 -22.24 -16.22 -28.06
N ALA A 796 -22.91 -17.03 -27.24
CA ALA A 796 -22.26 -18.09 -26.45
C ALA A 796 -21.63 -19.20 -27.31
N ASP A 797 -22.13 -19.41 -28.53
CA ASP A 797 -21.67 -20.40 -29.49
C ASP A 797 -20.37 -20.01 -30.21
N ALA A 798 -20.04 -18.72 -30.24
CA ALA A 798 -18.83 -18.21 -30.89
C ALA A 798 -17.57 -18.31 -30.02
N TYR A 799 -17.73 -18.40 -28.70
CA TYR A 799 -16.60 -18.39 -27.76
C TYR A 799 -16.42 -19.77 -27.11
N PRO A 800 -15.30 -20.48 -27.36
CA PRO A 800 -15.01 -21.70 -26.64
C PRO A 800 -14.79 -21.41 -25.14
N PRO A 801 -14.94 -22.41 -24.26
CA PRO A 801 -14.60 -22.26 -22.85
C PRO A 801 -13.16 -21.76 -22.69
N GLN A 802 -12.96 -20.72 -21.89
CA GLN A 802 -11.63 -20.17 -21.61
C GLN A 802 -10.77 -21.21 -20.87
N ASP A 803 -9.47 -21.19 -21.15
CA ASP A 803 -8.49 -21.92 -20.36
C ASP A 803 -8.34 -21.23 -19.00
N THR A 804 -9.01 -21.79 -17.99
CA THR A 804 -9.00 -21.26 -16.62
C THR A 804 -7.69 -21.54 -15.86
N THR A 805 -6.72 -22.22 -16.48
CA THR A 805 -5.42 -22.48 -15.86
C THR A 805 -4.42 -21.34 -16.03
N LYS A 806 -4.76 -20.32 -16.85
CA LYS A 806 -3.94 -19.14 -17.08
C LYS A 806 -4.78 -17.87 -17.25
N ALA A 807 -4.20 -16.72 -16.98
CA ALA A 807 -4.73 -15.43 -17.37
C ALA A 807 -4.01 -14.93 -18.64
N VAL A 808 -4.76 -14.35 -19.58
CA VAL A 808 -4.25 -13.78 -20.82
C VAL A 808 -4.50 -12.27 -20.82
N LEU A 809 -3.44 -11.48 -20.79
CA LEU A 809 -3.53 -10.01 -20.80
C LEU A 809 -2.98 -9.47 -22.12
N HIS A 810 -3.83 -8.79 -22.87
CA HIS A 810 -3.46 -8.07 -24.09
C HIS A 810 -3.21 -6.60 -23.75
N TYR A 811 -2.05 -6.06 -24.10
CA TYR A 811 -1.61 -4.71 -23.72
C TYR A 811 -1.29 -3.87 -24.95
N HIS A 812 -2.11 -2.84 -25.18
CA HIS A 812 -1.98 -1.90 -26.28
C HIS A 812 -1.40 -0.57 -25.80
N ARG A 813 -0.34 -0.11 -26.46
CA ARG A 813 0.22 1.23 -26.25
C ARG A 813 -0.08 2.13 -27.46
N PRO A 814 -0.89 3.19 -27.30
CA PRO A 814 -1.21 4.12 -28.40
C PRO A 814 0.01 4.84 -28.98
N ASP A 815 1.07 5.03 -28.18
CA ASP A 815 2.34 5.63 -28.61
C ASP A 815 3.24 4.66 -29.40
N GLY A 816 2.92 3.37 -29.42
CA GLY A 816 3.73 2.32 -30.04
C GLY A 816 5.04 1.98 -29.31
N ASP A 817 5.33 2.58 -28.15
CA ASP A 817 6.57 2.38 -27.40
C ASP A 817 6.46 1.18 -26.44
N TYR A 818 6.65 -0.01 -26.99
CA TYR A 818 6.63 -1.26 -26.22
C TYR A 818 7.96 -1.62 -25.55
N ALA A 819 9.04 -0.84 -25.77
CA ALA A 819 10.38 -1.25 -25.38
C ALA A 819 10.56 -1.24 -23.85
N GLY A 820 10.88 -2.39 -23.27
CA GLY A 820 11.18 -2.55 -21.84
C GLY A 820 9.98 -2.68 -20.92
N TRP A 821 8.76 -2.68 -21.46
CA TRP A 821 7.54 -2.94 -20.69
C TRP A 821 7.37 -4.42 -20.39
N GLY A 822 7.09 -4.77 -19.14
CA GLY A 822 6.78 -6.12 -18.69
C GLY A 822 5.63 -6.15 -17.67
N LEU A 823 5.25 -7.36 -17.27
CA LEU A 823 4.17 -7.62 -16.32
C LEU A 823 4.70 -8.16 -14.98
N HIS A 824 4.52 -7.40 -13.90
CA HIS A 824 4.75 -7.86 -12.54
C HIS A 824 3.48 -8.52 -11.98
N THR A 825 3.57 -9.69 -11.33
CA THR A 825 2.40 -10.44 -10.83
C THR A 825 2.69 -11.08 -9.46
N TRP A 826 1.64 -11.21 -8.63
CA TRP A 826 1.76 -11.86 -7.32
C TRP A 826 0.53 -12.72 -6.96
N THR A 827 -0.55 -12.13 -6.44
CA THR A 827 -1.76 -12.86 -6.03
C THR A 827 -2.32 -13.65 -7.21
N GLY A 828 -2.64 -14.93 -6.98
CA GLY A 828 -3.21 -15.81 -8.00
C GLY A 828 -2.24 -16.41 -9.03
N ALA A 829 -1.10 -15.77 -9.28
CA ALA A 829 -0.07 -16.30 -10.17
C ALA A 829 0.56 -17.57 -9.59
N ALA A 830 0.73 -18.61 -10.41
CA ALA A 830 1.42 -19.84 -10.01
C ALA A 830 2.89 -19.56 -9.67
N ASN A 831 3.52 -18.68 -10.46
CA ASN A 831 4.88 -18.20 -10.26
C ASN A 831 4.85 -16.65 -10.26
N PRO A 832 4.76 -16.01 -9.09
CA PRO A 832 4.93 -14.57 -8.95
C PRO A 832 6.23 -14.09 -9.60
N SER A 833 6.23 -12.92 -10.21
CA SER A 833 7.43 -12.32 -10.78
C SER A 833 8.08 -11.34 -9.82
N GLU A 834 9.36 -11.04 -10.03
CA GLU A 834 10.08 -10.02 -9.28
C GLU A 834 9.93 -8.66 -9.96
N TRP A 835 9.94 -7.56 -9.19
CA TRP A 835 9.80 -6.20 -9.75
C TRP A 835 10.81 -5.92 -10.86
N ASN A 836 12.06 -6.35 -10.70
CA ASN A 836 13.11 -6.08 -11.67
C ASN A 836 13.25 -7.18 -12.75
N GLU A 837 12.46 -8.25 -12.67
CA GLU A 837 12.41 -9.34 -13.64
C GLU A 837 10.95 -9.64 -14.01
N PRO A 838 10.26 -8.70 -14.66
CA PRO A 838 8.86 -8.89 -15.00
C PRO A 838 8.67 -9.98 -16.05
N ILE A 839 7.49 -10.59 -16.05
CA ILE A 839 7.04 -11.51 -17.10
C ILE A 839 7.12 -10.76 -18.43
N GLN A 840 7.84 -11.34 -19.38
CA GLN A 840 7.97 -10.81 -20.73
C GLN A 840 6.78 -11.27 -21.59
N PRO A 841 6.35 -10.47 -22.59
CA PRO A 841 5.26 -10.86 -23.46
C PRO A 841 5.62 -12.12 -24.26
N VAL A 842 4.69 -13.08 -24.33
CA VAL A 842 4.90 -14.35 -25.06
C VAL A 842 4.74 -14.17 -26.57
N ARG A 843 3.98 -13.16 -26.99
CA ARG A 843 3.77 -12.79 -28.40
C ARG A 843 3.31 -11.35 -28.53
N ARG A 844 3.25 -10.86 -29.77
CA ARG A 844 2.57 -9.62 -30.15
C ARG A 844 1.54 -9.95 -31.23
N ASP A 845 0.32 -9.47 -31.07
CA ASP A 845 -0.73 -9.57 -32.08
C ASP A 845 -1.15 -8.19 -32.62
N ALA A 846 -2.26 -8.16 -33.35
CA ALA A 846 -2.79 -6.93 -33.94
C ALA A 846 -3.10 -5.86 -32.87
N TYR A 847 -3.47 -6.28 -31.65
CA TYR A 847 -3.82 -5.38 -30.56
C TYR A 847 -2.57 -4.86 -29.86
N GLY A 848 -1.61 -5.73 -29.55
CA GLY A 848 -0.40 -5.32 -28.84
C GLY A 848 0.40 -6.48 -28.28
N LEU A 849 1.07 -6.24 -27.14
CA LEU A 849 1.80 -7.28 -26.42
C LEU A 849 0.81 -8.23 -25.73
N VAL A 850 1.12 -9.52 -25.72
CA VAL A 850 0.30 -10.52 -25.03
C VAL A 850 1.13 -11.22 -23.97
N PHE A 851 0.59 -11.25 -22.76
CA PHE A 851 1.15 -11.91 -21.60
C PHE A 851 0.27 -13.09 -21.23
N GLU A 852 0.88 -14.24 -20.95
CA GLU A 852 0.19 -15.41 -20.44
C GLU A 852 0.76 -15.75 -19.06
N VAL A 853 -0.11 -15.79 -18.05
CA VAL A 853 0.27 -15.98 -16.65
C VAL A 853 -0.37 -17.26 -16.14
N PRO A 854 0.40 -18.34 -15.89
CA PRO A 854 -0.12 -19.54 -15.25
C PRO A 854 -0.70 -19.22 -13.86
N LEU A 855 -1.84 -19.80 -13.52
CA LEU A 855 -2.56 -19.52 -12.27
C LEU A 855 -2.44 -20.67 -11.26
N LYS A 856 -2.50 -20.32 -9.96
CA LYS A 856 -2.72 -21.30 -8.90
C LYS A 856 -4.11 -21.92 -9.07
N ALA A 857 -4.24 -23.21 -8.79
CA ALA A 857 -5.52 -23.89 -8.87
C ALA A 857 -6.56 -23.21 -7.98
N GLY A 858 -7.70 -22.81 -8.55
CA GLY A 858 -8.80 -22.16 -7.84
C GLY A 858 -8.55 -20.68 -7.48
N ALA A 859 -7.56 -20.02 -8.08
CA ALA A 859 -7.33 -18.60 -7.85
C ALA A 859 -8.60 -17.77 -8.18
N PRO A 860 -9.07 -16.86 -7.30
CA PRO A 860 -10.23 -16.01 -7.57
C PRO A 860 -9.89 -14.75 -8.38
N SER A 861 -8.61 -14.35 -8.39
CA SER A 861 -8.11 -13.18 -9.11
C SER A 861 -6.63 -13.34 -9.47
N LEU A 862 -6.13 -12.45 -10.32
CA LEU A 862 -4.71 -12.22 -10.57
C LEU A 862 -4.36 -10.76 -10.28
N SER A 863 -3.45 -10.50 -9.36
CA SER A 863 -2.95 -9.14 -9.13
C SER A 863 -1.68 -8.86 -9.94
N TYR A 864 -1.61 -7.69 -10.56
CA TYR A 864 -0.55 -7.34 -11.51
C TYR A 864 -0.27 -5.84 -11.63
N VAL A 865 0.88 -5.52 -12.24
CA VAL A 865 1.28 -4.15 -12.66
C VAL A 865 2.03 -4.22 -13.99
N PHE A 866 1.67 -3.37 -14.95
CA PHE A 866 2.52 -3.10 -16.11
C PHE A 866 3.56 -2.04 -15.74
N HIS A 867 4.84 -2.31 -15.98
CA HIS A 867 5.89 -1.34 -15.68
C HIS A 867 7.10 -1.47 -16.63
N LYS A 868 7.87 -0.38 -16.72
CA LYS A 868 9.18 -0.29 -17.36
C LYS A 868 10.17 0.28 -16.33
N LYS A 869 11.03 -0.58 -15.78
CA LYS A 869 11.85 -0.21 -14.60
C LYS A 869 10.94 0.28 -13.47
N GLU A 870 11.21 1.46 -12.91
CA GLU A 870 10.41 2.10 -11.86
C GLU A 870 9.15 2.84 -12.39
N GLU A 871 8.99 2.94 -13.71
CA GLU A 871 7.83 3.58 -14.32
C GLU A 871 6.67 2.59 -14.41
N LYS A 872 5.61 2.77 -13.61
CA LYS A 872 4.35 2.06 -13.78
C LYS A 872 3.52 2.67 -14.90
N ASP A 873 2.74 1.85 -15.60
CA ASP A 873 1.78 2.33 -16.61
C ASP A 873 0.65 3.12 -15.96
N VAL A 874 0.08 2.56 -14.90
CA VAL A 874 -0.85 3.25 -14.00
C VAL A 874 -0.28 3.22 -12.57
N PRO A 875 -0.45 4.29 -11.76
CA PRO A 875 0.17 4.33 -10.43
C PRO A 875 -0.33 3.24 -9.47
N ALA A 876 -1.58 2.82 -9.62
CA ALA A 876 -2.24 1.86 -8.74
C ALA A 876 -1.89 0.41 -9.07
N ASP A 877 -1.80 -0.43 -8.04
CA ASP A 877 -1.71 -1.87 -8.19
C ASP A 877 -3.07 -2.42 -8.63
N GLU A 878 -3.10 -3.31 -9.63
CA GLU A 878 -4.34 -3.79 -10.24
C GLU A 878 -4.65 -5.25 -9.85
N ALA A 879 -5.93 -5.63 -9.90
CA ALA A 879 -6.38 -7.01 -9.78
C ALA A 879 -7.42 -7.37 -10.84
N LEU A 880 -7.14 -8.42 -11.61
CA LEU A 880 -8.08 -9.08 -12.51
C LEU A 880 -8.93 -10.06 -11.71
N VAL A 881 -10.17 -9.69 -11.39
CA VAL A 881 -11.11 -10.56 -10.68
C VAL A 881 -11.84 -11.46 -11.70
N PHE A 882 -11.60 -12.77 -11.64
CA PHE A 882 -12.04 -13.69 -12.70
C PHE A 882 -13.55 -13.88 -12.76
N SER A 883 -14.26 -13.76 -11.62
CA SER A 883 -15.73 -13.83 -11.59
C SER A 883 -16.40 -12.66 -12.34
N LEU A 884 -15.68 -11.55 -12.54
CA LEU A 884 -16.20 -10.35 -13.19
C LEU A 884 -15.78 -10.26 -14.65
N TYR A 885 -14.49 -10.52 -14.93
CA TYR A 885 -13.88 -10.25 -16.23
C TYR A 885 -13.49 -11.51 -17.01
N GLY A 886 -13.60 -12.70 -16.41
CA GLY A 886 -13.05 -13.92 -16.97
C GLY A 886 -11.51 -13.92 -16.94
N HIS A 887 -10.90 -14.83 -17.70
CA HIS A 887 -9.46 -15.09 -17.69
C HIS A 887 -8.70 -14.45 -18.85
N GLU A 888 -9.37 -13.64 -19.69
CA GLU A 888 -8.74 -12.97 -20.83
C GLU A 888 -9.27 -11.54 -20.95
N VAL A 889 -8.35 -10.57 -20.98
CA VAL A 889 -8.67 -9.14 -20.95
C VAL A 889 -7.75 -8.30 -21.83
N TRP A 890 -8.26 -7.16 -22.28
CA TRP A 890 -7.55 -6.18 -23.11
C TRP A 890 -7.36 -4.87 -22.35
N ARG A 891 -6.14 -4.34 -22.34
CA ARG A 891 -5.72 -3.13 -21.61
C ARG A 891 -5.18 -2.10 -22.59
N VAL A 892 -5.54 -0.84 -22.38
CA VAL A 892 -4.93 0.32 -23.07
C VAL A 892 -4.04 1.03 -22.08
N ALA A 893 -2.82 1.33 -22.49
CA ALA A 893 -1.84 1.97 -21.64
C ALA A 893 -2.28 3.33 -21.11
N GLY A 894 -2.02 3.57 -19.82
CA GLY A 894 -2.42 4.77 -19.10
C GLY A 894 -3.90 4.85 -18.71
N GLU A 895 -4.71 3.86 -19.09
CA GLU A 895 -6.08 3.70 -18.62
C GLU A 895 -6.13 2.54 -17.64
N ALA A 896 -6.94 2.58 -16.57
CA ALA A 896 -7.13 1.45 -15.65
C ALA A 896 -8.23 0.45 -16.06
N PRO A 897 -9.33 0.84 -16.74
CA PRO A 897 -10.35 -0.10 -17.19
C PRO A 897 -9.89 -1.07 -18.29
N TYR A 898 -10.49 -2.26 -18.34
CA TYR A 898 -10.33 -3.19 -19.46
C TYR A 898 -11.21 -2.80 -20.66
N LEU A 899 -10.76 -3.10 -21.88
CA LEU A 899 -11.58 -3.21 -23.09
C LEU A 899 -12.26 -4.58 -23.13
N THR A 900 -13.00 -4.94 -22.09
CA THR A 900 -13.77 -6.18 -22.01
C THR A 900 -15.24 -5.92 -22.35
N PRO A 901 -16.05 -6.98 -22.56
CA PRO A 901 -17.51 -6.91 -22.51
C PRO A 901 -17.95 -5.94 -21.45
N SER A 902 -18.71 -4.93 -21.87
CA SER A 902 -19.26 -3.96 -20.94
C SER A 902 -20.01 -4.68 -19.83
N LEU A 903 -19.87 -4.15 -18.61
CA LEU A 903 -20.72 -4.52 -17.49
C LEU A 903 -22.18 -4.26 -17.91
N GLY A 904 -22.92 -5.34 -18.15
CA GLY A 904 -24.31 -5.31 -18.61
C GLY A 904 -25.19 -5.92 -17.54
N GLY A 905 -26.15 -5.17 -17.02
CA GLY A 905 -27.17 -5.73 -16.14
C GLY A 905 -28.08 -6.69 -16.90
N ALA A 906 -28.68 -7.63 -16.18
CA ALA A 906 -29.81 -8.40 -16.68
C ALA A 906 -31.07 -7.52 -16.83
N PHE A 907 -31.11 -6.33 -16.21
CA PHE A 907 -32.25 -5.42 -16.23
C PHE A 907 -32.00 -4.14 -17.03
N PRO A 908 -33.05 -3.56 -17.64
CA PRO A 908 -33.01 -2.16 -18.06
C PRO A 908 -32.86 -1.24 -16.84
N MET A 909 -32.43 -0.01 -17.10
CA MET A 909 -32.30 1.06 -16.12
C MET A 909 -33.58 1.90 -16.11
N ASP A 910 -34.67 1.34 -15.60
CA ASP A 910 -36.01 1.94 -15.64
C ASP A 910 -36.83 1.58 -14.39
N LEU A 911 -37.26 2.60 -13.64
CA LEU A 911 -38.05 2.43 -12.43
C LEU A 911 -39.57 2.49 -12.68
N ASP A 912 -40.04 2.60 -13.92
CA ASP A 912 -41.48 2.56 -14.23
C ASP A 912 -42.10 1.22 -13.76
N PRO A 913 -43.11 1.24 -12.87
CA PRO A 913 -43.82 0.02 -12.46
C PRO A 913 -44.39 -0.79 -13.62
N ALA A 914 -44.74 -0.17 -14.76
CA ALA A 914 -45.25 -0.86 -15.94
C ALA A 914 -44.18 -1.68 -16.68
N ALA A 915 -42.89 -1.41 -16.43
CA ALA A 915 -41.73 -2.07 -17.02
C ALA A 915 -41.00 -3.00 -16.04
N SER A 916 -41.68 -3.45 -14.97
CA SER A 916 -41.12 -4.34 -13.95
C SER A 916 -40.55 -5.63 -14.56
N ALA A 917 -39.27 -5.88 -14.32
CA ALA A 917 -38.57 -7.08 -14.78
C ALA A 917 -38.21 -8.05 -13.63
N ALA A 918 -38.60 -7.73 -12.39
CA ALA A 918 -38.38 -8.55 -11.21
C ALA A 918 -39.68 -8.85 -10.46
N THR A 919 -39.82 -10.09 -10.00
CA THR A 919 -41.04 -10.59 -9.36
C THR A 919 -40.74 -11.20 -8.00
N TRP A 920 -41.38 -10.70 -6.95
CA TRP A 920 -41.33 -11.29 -5.60
C TRP A 920 -42.51 -12.25 -5.42
N ILE A 921 -42.22 -13.55 -5.32
CA ILE A 921 -43.23 -14.61 -5.49
C ILE A 921 -43.73 -15.21 -4.17
N ASP A 922 -42.95 -15.16 -3.09
CA ASP A 922 -43.39 -15.58 -1.75
C ASP A 922 -42.67 -14.81 -0.62
N GLU A 923 -42.64 -15.34 0.61
CA GLU A 923 -42.01 -14.66 1.75
C GLU A 923 -40.55 -14.27 1.49
N ASN A 924 -39.76 -15.12 0.82
CA ASN A 924 -38.31 -14.95 0.71
C ASN A 924 -37.77 -15.01 -0.72
N THR A 925 -38.57 -15.42 -1.72
CA THR A 925 -38.05 -15.66 -3.07
C THR A 925 -38.40 -14.55 -4.05
N VAL A 926 -37.38 -14.06 -4.75
CA VAL A 926 -37.47 -13.11 -5.86
C VAL A 926 -36.90 -13.75 -7.11
N VAL A 927 -37.54 -13.54 -8.26
CA VAL A 927 -37.11 -14.09 -9.54
C VAL A 927 -37.08 -13.03 -10.63
N TRP A 928 -36.24 -13.26 -11.63
CA TRP A 928 -36.24 -12.48 -12.87
C TRP A 928 -35.57 -13.20 -14.04
N HIS A 929 -35.85 -12.73 -15.26
CA HIS A 929 -35.25 -13.24 -16.49
C HIS A 929 -33.93 -12.52 -16.82
N GLY A 930 -32.93 -13.28 -17.29
CA GLY A 930 -31.67 -12.77 -17.86
C GLY A 930 -30.42 -13.00 -16.99
N THR A 931 -29.27 -13.13 -17.65
CA THR A 931 -27.95 -13.23 -17.04
C THR A 931 -27.12 -12.00 -17.43
N GLY A 932 -26.75 -11.17 -16.45
CA GLY A 932 -25.91 -10.00 -16.67
C GLY A 932 -24.41 -10.32 -16.53
N THR A 933 -23.56 -9.65 -17.31
CA THR A 933 -22.10 -9.75 -17.22
C THR A 933 -21.55 -8.71 -16.24
N GLY A 934 -20.59 -9.11 -15.41
CA GLY A 934 -19.94 -8.21 -14.44
C GLY A 934 -20.84 -7.72 -13.30
N VAL A 935 -21.97 -8.40 -13.08
CA VAL A 935 -22.82 -8.17 -11.91
C VAL A 935 -22.14 -8.79 -10.69
N ALA A 936 -21.66 -7.94 -9.80
CA ALA A 936 -21.02 -8.35 -8.55
C ALA A 936 -22.06 -8.63 -7.46
N ALA A 937 -23.14 -7.83 -7.37
CA ALA A 937 -24.17 -7.99 -6.34
C ALA A 937 -25.57 -7.63 -6.84
N GLN A 938 -26.59 -8.20 -6.19
CA GLN A 938 -28.01 -7.92 -6.41
C GLN A 938 -28.75 -7.74 -5.09
N GLN A 939 -29.74 -6.84 -5.10
CA GLN A 939 -30.49 -6.48 -3.90
C GLN A 939 -31.86 -5.92 -4.25
N LEU A 940 -32.79 -6.00 -3.29
CA LEU A 940 -33.96 -5.14 -3.27
C LEU A 940 -33.62 -3.83 -2.56
N VAL A 941 -34.10 -2.72 -3.08
CA VAL A 941 -34.00 -1.40 -2.45
C VAL A 941 -35.42 -0.89 -2.20
N TYR A 942 -35.71 -0.51 -0.96
CA TYR A 942 -37.00 0.08 -0.62
C TYR A 942 -36.83 1.50 -0.05
N ALA A 943 -37.82 2.34 -0.30
CA ALA A 943 -37.93 3.67 0.28
C ALA A 943 -39.32 3.83 0.89
N ALA A 944 -39.37 3.99 2.22
CA ALA A 944 -40.63 4.10 2.95
C ALA A 944 -41.55 5.20 2.39
N ASP A 945 -40.97 6.34 2.02
CA ASP A 945 -41.68 7.49 1.46
C ASP A 945 -41.65 7.60 -0.07
N GLY A 946 -41.01 6.65 -0.75
CA GLY A 946 -40.77 6.69 -2.20
C GLY A 946 -39.77 7.79 -2.60
N GLY A 947 -39.80 8.20 -3.86
CA GLY A 947 -38.96 9.30 -4.37
C GLY A 947 -37.57 8.88 -4.85
N LEU A 948 -37.29 7.57 -4.96
CA LEU A 948 -36.11 7.09 -5.66
C LEU A 948 -36.29 7.40 -7.16
N THR A 949 -35.33 8.17 -7.69
CA THR A 949 -35.27 8.53 -9.11
C THR A 949 -33.93 8.11 -9.66
N LEU A 950 -33.91 7.75 -10.94
CA LEU A 950 -32.69 7.42 -11.65
C LEU A 950 -32.27 8.62 -12.52
N ARG A 951 -31.02 9.06 -12.37
CA ARG A 951 -30.44 10.11 -13.19
C ARG A 951 -29.01 9.74 -13.56
N ASP A 952 -28.72 9.73 -14.85
CA ASP A 952 -27.38 9.44 -15.39
C ASP A 952 -26.80 8.11 -14.85
N GLY A 953 -27.66 7.10 -14.68
CA GLY A 953 -27.29 5.79 -14.17
C GLY A 953 -27.10 5.69 -12.66
N VAL A 954 -27.46 6.73 -11.89
CA VAL A 954 -27.29 6.79 -10.44
C VAL A 954 -28.64 7.01 -9.75
N LEU A 955 -28.85 6.37 -8.60
CA LEU A 955 -30.02 6.64 -7.76
C LEU A 955 -29.89 7.97 -7.01
N SER A 956 -31.00 8.68 -6.85
CA SER A 956 -31.07 9.89 -6.03
C SER A 956 -30.74 9.64 -4.55
N ASP A 957 -31.03 8.44 -4.06
CA ASP A 957 -30.77 7.96 -2.70
C ASP A 957 -30.56 6.44 -2.72
N GLU A 958 -29.77 5.91 -1.78
CA GLU A 958 -29.46 4.47 -1.71
C GLU A 958 -30.56 3.63 -1.03
N GLY A 959 -31.53 4.26 -0.36
CA GLY A 959 -32.62 3.58 0.32
C GLY A 959 -32.17 2.59 1.39
N GLN A 960 -33.04 1.64 1.72
CA GLN A 960 -32.72 0.48 2.56
C GLN A 960 -32.64 -0.78 1.71
N TRP A 961 -31.65 -1.63 1.99
CA TRP A 961 -31.34 -2.81 1.18
C TRP A 961 -31.83 -4.11 1.82
N LEU A 962 -32.38 -5.00 1.01
CA LEU A 962 -32.48 -6.43 1.30
C LEU A 962 -31.56 -7.17 0.31
N ARG A 963 -30.49 -7.78 0.82
CA ARG A 963 -29.51 -8.56 0.06
C ARG A 963 -30.16 -9.81 -0.51
N LEU A 964 -29.75 -10.15 -1.72
CA LEU A 964 -30.26 -11.31 -2.44
C LEU A 964 -29.14 -12.33 -2.64
N VAL A 965 -29.43 -13.59 -2.30
CA VAL A 965 -28.51 -14.72 -2.44
C VAL A 965 -29.06 -15.67 -3.51
N PRO A 966 -28.25 -16.09 -4.51
CA PRO A 966 -28.71 -17.04 -5.52
C PRO A 966 -29.30 -18.31 -4.91
N THR A 967 -30.41 -18.79 -5.46
CA THR A 967 -31.10 -20.03 -5.06
C THR A 967 -31.73 -20.70 -6.28
N GLU A 968 -32.24 -21.91 -6.10
CA GLU A 968 -33.12 -22.56 -7.08
C GLU A 968 -34.59 -22.46 -6.63
N LEU A 969 -35.50 -22.50 -7.60
CA LEU A 969 -36.93 -22.64 -7.32
C LEU A 969 -37.22 -24.07 -6.82
N SER A 970 -37.95 -24.17 -5.72
CA SER A 970 -38.47 -25.45 -5.25
C SER A 970 -39.48 -26.04 -6.23
N ALA A 971 -39.67 -27.37 -6.18
CA ALA A 971 -40.66 -28.06 -7.03
C ALA A 971 -42.09 -27.48 -6.87
N ALA A 972 -42.45 -27.01 -5.66
CA ALA A 972 -43.74 -26.38 -5.42
C ALA A 972 -43.84 -25.00 -6.09
N GLN A 973 -42.78 -24.19 -6.04
CA GLN A 973 -42.73 -22.89 -6.71
C GLN A 973 -42.76 -23.06 -8.24
N GLN A 974 -41.99 -24.02 -8.78
CA GLN A 974 -42.02 -24.34 -10.23
C GLN A 974 -43.40 -24.81 -10.69
N ALA A 975 -44.13 -25.58 -9.88
CA ALA A 975 -45.48 -26.02 -10.19
C ALA A 975 -46.51 -24.89 -10.10
N ALA A 976 -46.34 -23.94 -9.17
CA ALA A 976 -47.22 -22.78 -9.00
C ALA A 976 -46.97 -21.70 -10.06
N HIS A 977 -45.73 -21.59 -10.54
CA HIS A 977 -45.26 -20.58 -11.50
C HIS A 977 -44.46 -21.21 -12.65
N PRO A 978 -45.09 -22.07 -13.48
CA PRO A 978 -44.39 -22.73 -14.60
C PRO A 978 -43.85 -21.73 -15.63
N GLU A 979 -44.44 -20.54 -15.71
CA GLU A 979 -43.96 -19.42 -16.55
C GLU A 979 -42.60 -18.86 -16.10
N LEU A 980 -42.18 -19.15 -14.86
CA LEU A 980 -40.92 -18.67 -14.27
C LEU A 980 -39.83 -19.75 -14.25
N ALA A 981 -40.05 -20.91 -14.89
CA ALA A 981 -39.11 -22.04 -14.85
C ALA A 981 -37.71 -21.68 -15.38
N ASP A 982 -37.62 -20.76 -16.34
CA ASP A 982 -36.37 -20.30 -16.96
C ASP A 982 -35.84 -18.98 -16.34
N THR A 983 -36.30 -18.63 -15.13
CA THR A 983 -35.81 -17.43 -14.40
C THR A 983 -34.65 -17.76 -13.48
N THR A 984 -33.82 -16.75 -13.19
CA THR A 984 -32.87 -16.83 -12.09
C THR A 984 -33.60 -16.50 -10.78
N ALA A 985 -33.43 -17.37 -9.78
CA ALA A 985 -34.07 -17.21 -8.48
C ALA A 985 -33.08 -16.76 -7.40
N PHE A 986 -33.58 -15.94 -6.49
CA PHE A 986 -32.84 -15.41 -5.35
C PHE A 986 -33.67 -15.56 -4.08
N SER A 987 -33.01 -15.93 -2.98
CA SER A 987 -33.57 -15.81 -1.64
C SER A 987 -33.14 -14.49 -1.04
N ILE A 988 -34.02 -13.86 -0.28
CA ILE A 988 -33.64 -12.78 0.66
C ILE A 988 -32.71 -13.38 1.71
N ASP A 989 -31.58 -12.70 1.92
CA ASP A 989 -30.57 -13.07 2.90
C ASP A 989 -31.22 -13.20 4.29
N PRO A 990 -30.97 -14.29 5.05
CA PRO A 990 -31.54 -14.48 6.38
C PRO A 990 -31.39 -13.28 7.32
N ARG A 991 -30.30 -12.52 7.20
CA ARG A 991 -29.97 -11.32 7.99
C ARG A 991 -30.89 -10.12 7.73
N ASP A 992 -31.65 -10.17 6.65
CA ASP A 992 -32.49 -9.04 6.21
C ASP A 992 -33.99 -9.33 6.34
N ARG A 993 -34.36 -10.54 6.79
CA ARG A 993 -35.74 -11.02 6.77
C ARG A 993 -36.64 -10.32 7.79
N ASP A 994 -36.08 -9.82 8.88
CA ASP A 994 -36.79 -9.03 9.88
C ASP A 994 -37.32 -7.70 9.31
N ARG A 995 -36.69 -7.18 8.25
CA ARG A 995 -37.07 -5.95 7.53
C ARG A 995 -38.06 -6.16 6.39
N ILE A 996 -38.39 -7.40 6.03
CA ILE A 996 -39.40 -7.73 5.00
C ILE A 996 -40.76 -7.03 5.26
N PRO A 997 -41.34 -7.03 6.48
CA PRO A 997 -42.61 -6.36 6.72
C PRO A 997 -42.57 -4.85 6.45
N GLU A 998 -41.42 -4.20 6.66
CA GLU A 998 -41.23 -2.80 6.34
C GLU A 998 -41.11 -2.58 4.83
N ALA A 999 -40.25 -3.34 4.16
CA ALA A 999 -40.08 -3.29 2.71
C ALA A 999 -41.40 -3.50 1.95
N ARG A 1000 -42.26 -4.40 2.44
CA ARG A 1000 -43.60 -4.64 1.86
C ARG A 1000 -44.60 -3.50 2.06
N ARG A 1001 -44.38 -2.62 3.04
CA ARG A 1001 -45.21 -1.42 3.30
C ARG A 1001 -44.62 -0.16 2.67
N ALA A 1002 -43.40 -0.22 2.16
CA ALA A 1002 -42.74 0.91 1.53
C ALA A 1002 -43.53 1.39 0.29
N LYS A 1003 -43.53 2.70 0.05
CA LYS A 1003 -44.21 3.28 -1.12
C LYS A 1003 -43.51 2.95 -2.44
N GLN A 1004 -42.25 2.55 -2.39
CA GLN A 1004 -41.47 2.16 -3.56
C GLN A 1004 -40.53 1.00 -3.20
N LEU A 1005 -40.48 0.00 -4.08
CA LEU A 1005 -39.61 -1.16 -3.98
C LEU A 1005 -39.06 -1.46 -5.38
N ILE A 1006 -37.73 -1.51 -5.48
CA ILE A 1006 -37.00 -1.75 -6.72
C ILE A 1006 -36.01 -2.90 -6.52
N ALA A 1007 -35.59 -3.54 -7.60
CA ALA A 1007 -34.48 -4.47 -7.64
C ALA A 1007 -33.32 -3.81 -8.39
N THR A 1008 -32.11 -3.93 -7.86
CA THR A 1008 -30.91 -3.35 -8.47
C THR A 1008 -29.80 -4.37 -8.63
N GLN A 1009 -28.97 -4.15 -9.62
CA GLN A 1009 -27.75 -4.91 -9.89
C GLN A 1009 -26.56 -3.97 -9.92
N ARG A 1010 -25.45 -4.37 -9.31
CA ARG A 1010 -24.24 -3.55 -9.20
C ARG A 1010 -23.02 -4.25 -9.73
N SER A 1011 -22.12 -3.48 -10.32
CA SER A 1011 -20.73 -3.88 -10.55
C SER A 1011 -19.92 -3.79 -9.27
N ASP A 1012 -18.69 -4.28 -9.33
CA ASP A 1012 -17.76 -4.33 -8.20
C ASP A 1012 -17.47 -2.96 -7.57
N ASN A 1013 -17.26 -1.94 -8.40
CA ASN A 1013 -17.12 -0.56 -7.92
C ASN A 1013 -18.44 0.06 -7.39
N GLY A 1014 -19.56 -0.66 -7.41
CA GLY A 1014 -20.85 -0.23 -6.88
C GLY A 1014 -21.74 0.50 -7.88
N ALA A 1015 -21.29 0.68 -9.13
CA ALA A 1015 -22.13 1.30 -10.14
C ALA A 1015 -23.35 0.44 -10.49
N LEU A 1016 -24.49 1.09 -10.74
CA LEU A 1016 -25.70 0.40 -11.15
C LEU A 1016 -25.57 -0.12 -12.58
N LEU A 1017 -25.80 -1.41 -12.75
CA LEU A 1017 -25.83 -2.08 -14.05
C LEU A 1017 -27.25 -2.32 -14.54
N GLY A 1018 -28.22 -2.36 -13.63
CA GLY A 1018 -29.63 -2.53 -13.90
C GLY A 1018 -30.47 -2.13 -12.69
N ALA A 1019 -31.65 -1.56 -12.92
CA ALA A 1019 -32.56 -1.14 -11.86
C ALA A 1019 -34.01 -1.18 -12.37
N THR A 1020 -34.88 -1.93 -11.70
CA THR A 1020 -36.28 -2.13 -12.12
C THR A 1020 -37.25 -2.12 -10.95
N SER A 1021 -38.50 -1.71 -11.17
CA SER A 1021 -39.57 -1.89 -10.19
C SER A 1021 -39.87 -3.38 -9.93
N VAL A 1022 -40.33 -3.71 -8.72
CA VAL A 1022 -40.65 -5.10 -8.32
C VAL A 1022 -42.14 -5.34 -8.27
N THR A 1023 -42.61 -6.41 -8.91
CA THR A 1023 -44.00 -6.88 -8.82
C THR A 1023 -44.14 -7.96 -7.75
N ALA A 1024 -45.09 -7.83 -6.82
CA ALA A 1024 -45.35 -8.85 -5.80
C ALA A 1024 -46.58 -9.71 -6.16
N LEU A 1025 -46.41 -11.04 -6.23
CA LEU A 1025 -47.49 -11.98 -6.63
C LEU A 1025 -48.26 -12.61 -5.45
N PHE A 1026 -47.92 -12.26 -4.21
CA PHE A 1026 -48.54 -12.84 -3.01
C PHE A 1026 -49.27 -11.78 -2.17
N SER A 1027 -50.42 -12.17 -1.60
CA SER A 1027 -51.33 -11.26 -0.91
C SER A 1027 -50.67 -10.59 0.30
N THR A 1028 -50.82 -9.27 0.42
CA THR A 1028 -50.59 -8.57 1.68
C THR A 1028 -51.64 -9.08 2.69
N PRO A 1029 -51.28 -9.46 3.93
CA PRO A 1029 -52.29 -9.74 4.94
C PRO A 1029 -53.13 -8.48 5.11
N GLN A 1030 -54.40 -8.54 4.68
CA GLN A 1030 -55.37 -7.48 4.92
C GLN A 1030 -55.32 -7.13 6.41
N GLN A 1031 -55.14 -5.84 6.70
CA GLN A 1031 -55.45 -5.33 8.02
C GLN A 1031 -56.87 -5.78 8.38
N VAL A 1032 -56.98 -6.67 9.36
CA VAL A 1032 -58.25 -6.96 10.01
C VAL A 1032 -58.70 -5.66 10.65
N GLN A 1033 -59.59 -4.94 9.95
CA GLN A 1033 -60.36 -3.86 10.53
C GLN A 1033 -61.02 -4.42 11.80
N LYS A 1034 -60.57 -3.94 12.96
CA LYS A 1034 -61.38 -3.99 14.19
C LYS A 1034 -62.60 -3.10 13.96
N GLY A 1035 -63.62 -3.67 13.34
CA GLY A 1035 -64.97 -3.14 13.32
C GLY A 1035 -65.58 -3.28 14.72
N SER A 1036 -65.45 -2.22 15.50
CA SER A 1036 -66.26 -1.97 16.70
C SER A 1036 -67.73 -1.79 16.28
N THR A 1037 -68.63 -2.68 16.72
CA THR A 1037 -69.78 -2.38 17.61
C THR A 1037 -70.87 -3.47 17.54
N ARG A 1038 -71.03 -4.23 18.63
CA ARG A 1038 -72.16 -4.06 19.56
C ARG A 1038 -71.78 -4.58 20.94
#